data_AF-A0A7V0J5K1-F1
#
_entry.id   AF-A0A7V0J5K1-F1
#
_cell.length_a   1.000
_cell.length_b   1.000
_cell.length_c   1.000
_cell.angle_alpha   90.00
_cell.angle_beta   90.00
_cell.angle_gamma   90.00
#
_symmetry.space_group_name_H-M   'P 1'
#
loop_
_entity.id
_entity.type
_entity.pdbx_description
1 polymer ?
#
loop_
_entity_poly.entity_id
_entity_poly.type
_entity_poly.pdbx_seq_one_letter_code
_entity_poly.pdbx_strand_id
1 'polypeptide(L)'
;MTGSVALQSWRGSIMRTFTAAIVIALLVAACTGGSEAPTTPAAVATSTSTPHPSTTSTTSGTTASTTTTSTGPVADVTLTVEQQPRSLSPFAAYTLVPLDEQGTYPGPAWPTSRDSVVISPEAEYLVGRPEVARALTDDGFVVVPGYAALFQDVYAQAPYDNHAIFVTTDAGYHVLHLAFGKVLRDTEQNFLLPALDDLVIRSVAAARSQAAAFEGTGLAAQTSRVAQLFEAAAVLLGLDVGPVGPLAGQEVGLATEAARMTTSPITGFTACNPAQSPRGCVDYTLFKPRGHYTRNEDLERYFRAMSLLGQEGASFVVEMDGETPVVDEPSMQFALLVASAMQADPVIEQDWRLIYEPTAFMVGMADDYTPFELAAVAASVVGDGWSTDDLANTGLLRTVAEELLATRPVGINPEAASVRIMGARFVIDSYILDQLAWPNVGEEPPAKRRVYVSPLDVAATFDSDLALGIQRQAGEDRYLHYEDRMAAMRELISVRTEDDWAATVYDAWMSALQPVWREHGDAFPPFMRNDAWTAKDLQTGLGSYAELKHDTILYAKQEFAAEGGGDWTELHPRHWVEPDPIAFERMSQVAALLQSGLTGRGLLTDADDRLLGDLREFLARLARLAGDELSGRAISTDDNDWLGRIGSAMEGLWYASSDADPETGAVASGDARDALIADIGRTTFKYLEIGTGAIDQILVLVPDDTGRFQVAIGGVYSYYEFWRPKELGRLTDEEWWKLLDDGAAPDRLAPMILPNPDGGERHRPAWQAAFLVP
;
A
#
# COMPACT_ATOMS: atom_id res chain seq x y z
N MET A 1 7.74 -33.44 60.32
CA MET A 1 8.47 -32.55 61.25
C MET A 1 8.89 -31.34 60.42
N THR A 2 8.20 -30.18 60.41
CA THR A 2 7.91 -29.17 61.47
C THR A 2 9.04 -28.15 61.66
N GLY A 3 8.75 -26.87 61.35
CA GLY A 3 9.70 -25.73 61.38
C GLY A 3 10.21 -25.38 59.98
N SER A 4 9.72 -24.37 59.23
CA SER A 4 8.89 -23.17 59.48
C SER A 4 9.64 -21.89 59.92
N VAL A 5 9.23 -20.77 59.31
CA VAL A 5 9.61 -19.35 59.54
C VAL A 5 11.07 -18.96 59.25
N ALA A 6 11.31 -18.37 58.06
CA ALA A 6 11.99 -17.07 57.88
C ALA A 6 12.42 -16.81 56.40
N LEU A 7 11.51 -16.29 55.54
CA LEU A 7 11.89 -15.68 54.23
C LEU A 7 10.74 -14.86 53.60
N GLN A 8 10.24 -13.85 54.31
CA GLN A 8 9.13 -12.99 53.84
C GLN A 8 9.39 -11.50 54.11
N SER A 9 10.60 -11.02 53.79
CA SER A 9 11.03 -9.64 54.09
C SER A 9 12.16 -9.11 53.18
N TRP A 10 12.19 -9.47 51.89
CA TRP A 10 13.33 -9.11 51.02
C TRP A 10 12.97 -8.83 49.54
N ARG A 11 12.00 -7.93 49.28
CA ARG A 11 11.72 -7.41 47.92
C ARG A 11 11.14 -5.98 47.88
N GLY A 12 11.50 -5.12 48.84
CA GLY A 12 10.88 -3.79 49.02
C GLY A 12 11.82 -2.63 49.38
N SER A 13 13.11 -2.68 49.03
CA SER A 13 14.10 -1.70 49.52
C SER A 13 15.20 -1.28 48.52
N ILE A 14 14.96 -1.42 47.21
CA ILE A 14 15.93 -1.00 46.16
C ILE A 14 15.42 0.22 45.37
N MET A 15 14.11 0.42 45.23
CA MET A 15 13.51 1.47 44.40
C MET A 15 13.38 2.85 45.09
N ARG A 16 14.34 3.24 45.96
CA ARG A 16 14.30 4.53 46.70
C ARG A 16 15.63 5.29 46.81
N THR A 17 16.70 4.83 46.16
CA THR A 17 18.05 5.44 46.29
C THR A 17 18.63 6.03 45.01
N PHE A 18 18.00 5.85 43.83
CA PHE A 18 18.48 6.44 42.57
C PHE A 18 17.76 7.73 42.13
N THR A 19 16.51 7.95 42.55
CA THR A 19 15.70 9.12 42.14
C THR A 19 16.16 10.45 42.74
N ALA A 20 17.18 10.46 43.61
CA ALA A 20 17.64 11.64 44.35
C ALA A 20 18.88 12.33 43.76
N ALA A 21 19.53 11.76 42.74
CA ALA A 21 20.86 12.21 42.29
C ALA A 21 20.85 13.24 41.14
N ILE A 22 19.81 13.27 40.30
CA ILE A 22 19.82 14.04 39.02
C ILE A 22 19.26 15.47 39.18
N VAL A 23 18.38 15.71 40.16
CA VAL A 23 17.67 17.00 40.36
C VAL A 23 18.60 18.17 40.77
N ILE A 24 19.85 17.88 41.16
CA ILE A 24 20.82 18.90 41.65
C ILE A 24 21.76 19.42 40.55
N ALA A 25 21.78 18.80 39.35
CA ALA A 25 22.74 19.14 38.30
C ALA A 25 22.35 20.34 37.39
N LEU A 26 21.09 20.79 37.41
CA LEU A 26 20.54 21.76 36.43
C LEU A 26 20.30 23.19 36.97
N LEU A 27 20.93 23.57 38.09
CA LEU A 27 20.67 24.84 38.79
C LEU A 27 21.82 25.87 38.82
N VAL A 28 22.88 25.69 38.01
CA VAL A 28 24.03 26.64 37.98
C VAL A 28 24.48 26.95 36.53
N ALA A 29 23.60 27.58 35.74
CA ALA A 29 23.92 28.00 34.35
C ALA A 29 23.25 29.30 33.87
N ALA A 30 22.65 30.12 34.74
CA ALA A 30 21.92 31.32 34.31
C ALA A 30 21.96 32.46 35.36
N CYS A 31 23.01 33.31 35.38
CA CYS A 31 23.03 34.48 36.27
C CYS A 31 24.00 35.64 35.91
N THR A 32 23.92 36.18 34.68
CA THR A 32 24.30 37.56 34.29
C THR A 32 23.60 37.83 32.95
N GLY A 33 22.73 38.82 32.72
CA GLY A 33 22.54 40.15 33.30
C GLY A 33 22.51 41.15 32.12
N GLY A 34 21.59 42.10 31.98
CA GLY A 34 20.48 42.51 32.85
C GLY A 34 19.35 43.22 32.09
N SER A 35 18.48 43.93 32.81
CA SER A 35 17.20 44.48 32.32
C SER A 35 17.28 45.96 31.94
N GLU A 36 16.59 46.36 30.86
CA GLU A 36 15.67 47.51 30.90
C GLU A 36 14.61 47.45 29.78
N ALA A 37 13.52 48.23 29.92
CA ALA A 37 12.32 48.17 29.07
C ALA A 37 11.78 49.61 28.78
N PRO A 38 10.55 49.83 28.27
CA PRO A 38 10.35 50.06 26.84
C PRO A 38 9.73 51.42 26.49
N THR A 39 9.86 51.86 25.23
CA THR A 39 9.09 52.98 24.66
C THR A 39 8.67 52.75 23.21
N THR A 40 7.36 52.76 22.97
CA THR A 40 6.75 53.05 21.66
C THR A 40 6.83 54.57 21.39
N PRO A 41 6.69 55.05 20.14
CA PRO A 41 5.35 55.55 19.79
C PRO A 41 4.94 55.52 18.30
N ALA A 42 3.61 55.55 18.12
CA ALA A 42 2.85 56.18 17.03
C ALA A 42 2.87 55.57 15.61
N ALA A 43 1.70 55.68 14.98
CA ALA A 43 1.44 55.37 13.57
C ALA A 43 1.06 56.65 12.80
N VAL A 44 1.02 56.57 11.47
CA VAL A 44 0.34 57.55 10.61
C VAL A 44 -0.55 56.78 9.65
N ALA A 45 -1.81 57.21 9.54
CA ALA A 45 -2.76 56.73 8.54
C ALA A 45 -3.43 57.93 7.87
N THR A 46 -3.56 57.90 6.54
CA THR A 46 -4.31 58.92 5.81
C THR A 46 -4.92 58.33 4.53
N SER A 47 -6.25 58.29 4.50
CA SER A 47 -7.08 58.05 3.32
C SER A 47 -7.93 59.28 3.04
N THR A 48 -8.11 59.69 1.77
CA THR A 48 -9.42 60.16 1.23
C THR A 48 -9.41 60.62 -0.25
N SER A 49 -10.45 60.17 -0.98
CA SER A 49 -11.21 60.84 -2.07
C SER A 49 -10.55 61.55 -3.29
N THR A 50 -10.76 60.95 -4.46
CA THR A 50 -11.51 61.47 -5.66
C THR A 50 -11.97 62.95 -5.71
N PRO A 51 -12.07 63.64 -6.89
CA PRO A 51 -12.75 63.12 -8.12
C PRO A 51 -12.27 63.60 -9.53
N HIS A 52 -13.01 63.14 -10.56
CA HIS A 52 -13.04 63.51 -12.02
C HIS A 52 -13.34 65.02 -12.33
N PRO A 53 -13.39 65.53 -13.62
CA PRO A 53 -13.48 64.87 -14.95
C PRO A 53 -12.63 65.45 -16.15
N SER A 54 -12.86 64.94 -17.37
CA SER A 54 -12.70 65.60 -18.72
C SER A 54 -11.28 65.81 -19.33
N THR A 55 -11.01 65.75 -20.65
CA THR A 55 -11.76 65.37 -21.90
C THR A 55 -10.83 65.13 -23.12
N THR A 56 -11.34 64.47 -24.18
CA THR A 56 -10.94 64.50 -25.63
C THR A 56 -9.68 63.78 -26.17
N SER A 57 -9.92 62.77 -27.04
CA SER A 57 -9.33 62.49 -28.40
C SER A 57 -7.80 62.63 -28.69
N THR A 58 -7.14 61.80 -29.51
CA THR A 58 -7.61 61.07 -30.73
C THR A 58 -6.66 59.91 -31.15
N THR A 59 -7.19 58.89 -31.85
CA THR A 59 -6.49 57.97 -32.81
C THR A 59 -4.99 57.70 -32.72
N SER A 60 -4.61 56.43 -32.47
CA SER A 60 -4.19 55.47 -33.51
C SER A 60 -3.90 54.10 -32.89
N GLY A 61 -4.16 53.01 -33.61
CA GLY A 61 -4.08 51.65 -33.05
C GLY A 61 -2.89 50.83 -33.54
N THR A 62 -2.55 49.81 -32.77
CA THR A 62 -1.96 48.54 -33.22
C THR A 62 -2.53 47.45 -32.30
N THR A 63 -3.26 46.48 -32.86
CA THR A 63 -3.83 45.39 -32.06
C THR A 63 -2.74 44.37 -31.75
N ALA A 64 -2.17 44.44 -30.55
CA ALA A 64 -1.41 43.32 -30.01
C ALA A 64 -2.41 42.24 -29.56
N SER A 65 -2.45 41.11 -30.25
CA SER A 65 -3.18 39.94 -29.76
C SER A 65 -2.45 39.37 -28.56
N THR A 66 -2.95 39.66 -27.35
CA THR A 66 -2.56 38.92 -26.16
C THR A 66 -3.11 37.50 -26.29
N THR A 67 -2.25 36.54 -26.62
CA THR A 67 -2.61 35.12 -26.56
C THR A 67 -2.81 34.74 -25.09
N THR A 68 -4.05 34.82 -24.62
CA THR A 68 -4.44 34.20 -23.36
C THR A 68 -4.40 32.69 -23.55
N THR A 69 -3.40 32.03 -22.98
CA THR A 69 -3.33 30.56 -22.93
C THR A 69 -4.57 30.05 -22.20
N SER A 70 -5.51 29.48 -22.95
CA SER A 70 -6.74 28.92 -22.40
C SER A 70 -6.45 27.52 -21.90
N THR A 71 -6.06 27.40 -20.63
CA THR A 71 -6.11 26.12 -19.91
C THR A 71 -7.58 25.70 -19.76
N GLY A 72 -8.10 25.04 -20.80
CA GLY A 72 -9.34 24.29 -20.69
C GLY A 72 -9.16 23.07 -19.78
N PRO A 73 -10.24 22.37 -19.42
CA PRO A 73 -10.12 21.09 -18.74
C PRO A 73 -9.34 20.09 -19.60
N VAL A 74 -8.59 19.19 -18.96
CA VAL A 74 -8.03 17.99 -19.60
C VAL A 74 -9.19 17.15 -20.14
N ALA A 75 -8.96 16.42 -21.24
CA ALA A 75 -10.00 15.64 -21.90
C ALA A 75 -10.63 14.60 -20.94
N ASP A 76 -11.93 14.39 -21.10
CA ASP A 76 -12.77 13.64 -20.15
C ASP A 76 -12.65 12.12 -20.37
N VAL A 77 -11.48 11.56 -20.07
CA VAL A 77 -11.08 10.18 -20.42
C VAL A 77 -10.76 9.36 -19.17
N THR A 78 -11.81 8.80 -18.56
CA THR A 78 -11.66 7.60 -17.72
C THR A 78 -11.46 6.39 -18.62
N LEU A 79 -10.48 5.54 -18.29
CA LEU A 79 -10.23 4.29 -19.01
C LEU A 79 -11.38 3.30 -18.81
N THR A 80 -11.86 2.68 -19.88
CA THR A 80 -12.72 1.49 -19.77
C THR A 80 -11.88 0.28 -19.35
N VAL A 81 -12.51 -0.78 -18.82
CA VAL A 81 -11.78 -1.98 -18.37
C VAL A 81 -11.00 -2.63 -19.53
N GLU A 82 -11.46 -2.51 -20.77
CA GLU A 82 -10.79 -3.02 -21.97
C GLU A 82 -9.55 -2.21 -22.37
N GLN A 83 -9.43 -0.96 -21.90
CA GLN A 83 -8.27 -0.09 -22.16
C GLN A 83 -7.15 -0.24 -21.12
N GLN A 84 -7.42 -0.92 -19.99
CA GLN A 84 -6.43 -1.19 -18.95
C GLN A 84 -5.38 -2.22 -19.43
N PRO A 85 -4.12 -2.14 -18.96
CA PRO A 85 -3.09 -3.14 -19.23
C PRO A 85 -3.51 -4.56 -18.78
N ARG A 86 -3.74 -5.46 -19.74
CA ARG A 86 -4.19 -6.86 -19.52
C ARG A 86 -3.14 -7.88 -19.93
N SER A 87 -3.08 -9.00 -19.23
CA SER A 87 -2.32 -10.17 -19.71
C SER A 87 -2.94 -10.75 -20.99
N LEU A 88 -2.10 -11.13 -21.95
CA LEU A 88 -2.52 -11.84 -23.19
C LEU A 88 -2.88 -13.32 -22.97
N SER A 89 -2.79 -13.83 -21.73
CA SER A 89 -3.28 -15.15 -21.34
C SER A 89 -3.60 -15.20 -19.84
N PRO A 90 -4.73 -15.79 -19.41
CA PRO A 90 -5.02 -15.97 -17.99
C PRO A 90 -3.96 -16.87 -17.34
N PHE A 91 -3.45 -16.46 -16.19
CA PHE A 91 -2.35 -17.17 -15.51
C PHE A 91 -2.81 -18.47 -14.84
N ALA A 92 -4.06 -18.48 -14.38
CA ALA A 92 -4.76 -19.57 -13.74
C ALA A 92 -6.29 -19.33 -13.84
N ALA A 93 -7.09 -20.24 -13.30
CA ALA A 93 -8.54 -20.04 -13.16
C ALA A 93 -8.87 -19.43 -11.80
N TYR A 94 -9.88 -18.57 -11.76
CA TYR A 94 -10.46 -17.96 -10.57
C TYR A 94 -11.94 -18.35 -10.47
N THR A 95 -12.62 -17.95 -9.39
CA THR A 95 -14.09 -18.05 -9.28
C THR A 95 -14.59 -16.90 -8.42
N LEU A 96 -15.32 -15.96 -9.01
CA LEU A 96 -15.82 -14.77 -8.34
C LEU A 96 -17.08 -15.11 -7.55
N VAL A 97 -16.98 -15.13 -6.22
CA VAL A 97 -18.13 -15.32 -5.33
C VAL A 97 -19.06 -14.09 -5.43
N PRO A 98 -20.35 -14.23 -5.83
CA PRO A 98 -21.27 -13.09 -5.92
C PRO A 98 -21.59 -12.49 -4.54
N LEU A 99 -21.85 -11.18 -4.50
CA LEU A 99 -22.28 -10.44 -3.28
C LEU A 99 -23.80 -10.56 -3.03
N ASP A 100 -24.40 -11.71 -3.36
CA ASP A 100 -25.87 -11.88 -3.39
C ASP A 100 -26.44 -12.21 -2.00
N GLU A 101 -26.54 -11.18 -1.15
CA GLU A 101 -27.16 -11.27 0.17
C GLU A 101 -28.69 -11.48 0.07
N GLN A 102 -29.19 -12.64 0.49
CA GLN A 102 -30.61 -12.99 0.38
C GLN A 102 -31.17 -13.62 1.65
N GLY A 103 -32.31 -13.08 2.14
CA GLY A 103 -33.10 -13.68 3.22
C GLY A 103 -33.22 -12.78 4.45
N THR A 104 -33.26 -13.39 5.63
CA THR A 104 -33.29 -12.69 6.92
C THR A 104 -32.61 -13.56 7.96
N TYR A 105 -31.76 -12.98 8.82
CA TYR A 105 -31.04 -13.72 9.85
C TYR A 105 -32.01 -14.53 10.75
N PRO A 106 -31.87 -15.87 10.84
CA PRO A 106 -32.82 -16.74 11.53
C PRO A 106 -32.53 -16.93 13.02
N GLY A 107 -31.52 -16.24 13.57
CA GLY A 107 -31.07 -16.41 14.95
C GLY A 107 -32.03 -15.89 16.04
N PRO A 108 -31.69 -16.11 17.32
CA PRO A 108 -32.52 -15.66 18.44
C PRO A 108 -32.61 -14.13 18.56
N ALA A 109 -33.70 -13.67 19.17
CA ALA A 109 -33.91 -12.23 19.44
C ALA A 109 -32.82 -11.68 20.38
N TRP A 110 -32.30 -10.50 20.04
CA TRP A 110 -31.17 -9.88 20.73
C TRP A 110 -31.46 -9.59 22.22
N PRO A 111 -30.47 -9.73 23.14
CA PRO A 111 -30.70 -9.59 24.57
C PRO A 111 -30.86 -8.11 24.95
N THR A 112 -32.02 -7.73 25.49
CA THR A 112 -32.27 -6.35 25.94
C THR A 112 -31.75 -6.05 27.36
N SER A 113 -31.08 -7.01 28.01
CA SER A 113 -30.27 -6.75 29.21
C SER A 113 -29.17 -7.79 29.40
N ARG A 114 -28.05 -7.33 29.98
CA ARG A 114 -26.86 -8.12 30.30
C ARG A 114 -27.13 -9.26 31.30
N ASP A 115 -28.21 -9.20 32.09
CA ASP A 115 -28.60 -10.26 33.05
C ASP A 115 -28.85 -11.63 32.38
N SER A 116 -29.05 -11.63 31.06
CA SER A 116 -29.28 -12.82 30.24
C SER A 116 -28.03 -13.33 29.49
N VAL A 117 -26.89 -12.64 29.62
CA VAL A 117 -25.65 -12.90 28.89
C VAL A 117 -24.66 -13.68 29.78
N VAL A 118 -24.06 -14.73 29.23
CA VAL A 118 -22.96 -15.48 29.85
C VAL A 118 -21.63 -14.76 29.60
N ILE A 119 -20.89 -14.50 30.67
CA ILE A 119 -19.62 -13.75 30.62
C ILE A 119 -18.60 -14.57 31.42
N SER A 120 -17.39 -14.78 30.87
CA SER A 120 -16.33 -15.44 31.63
C SER A 120 -15.81 -14.53 32.76
N PRO A 121 -15.34 -15.09 33.89
CA PRO A 121 -14.71 -14.31 34.96
C PRO A 121 -13.60 -13.35 34.48
N GLU A 122 -12.95 -13.70 33.38
CA GLU A 122 -11.83 -13.00 32.77
C GLU A 122 -12.33 -11.84 31.87
N ALA A 123 -13.35 -12.09 31.05
CA ALA A 123 -14.04 -11.05 30.27
C ALA A 123 -14.73 -9.99 31.15
N GLU A 124 -15.16 -10.36 32.36
CA GLU A 124 -15.86 -9.47 33.31
C GLU A 124 -15.04 -8.20 33.68
N TYR A 125 -13.70 -8.20 33.56
CA TYR A 125 -12.90 -6.99 33.75
C TYR A 125 -13.10 -5.94 32.64
N LEU A 126 -13.21 -6.38 31.38
CA LEU A 126 -13.49 -5.49 30.25
C LEU A 126 -14.97 -5.12 30.22
N VAL A 127 -15.85 -6.12 30.25
CA VAL A 127 -17.31 -5.93 30.18
C VAL A 127 -17.86 -5.23 31.44
N GLY A 128 -17.15 -5.26 32.57
CA GLY A 128 -17.47 -4.50 33.78
C GLY A 128 -17.30 -2.98 33.64
N ARG A 129 -16.66 -2.47 32.59
CA ARG A 129 -16.50 -1.03 32.35
C ARG A 129 -17.82 -0.43 31.82
N PRO A 130 -18.28 0.75 32.31
CA PRO A 130 -19.58 1.32 31.92
C PRO A 130 -19.76 1.57 30.41
N GLU A 131 -18.69 2.00 29.73
CA GLU A 131 -18.68 2.30 28.30
C GLU A 131 -18.75 1.02 27.45
N VAL A 132 -18.00 -0.03 27.83
CA VAL A 132 -18.00 -1.35 27.19
C VAL A 132 -19.34 -2.05 27.40
N ALA A 133 -19.88 -2.02 28.63
CA ALA A 133 -21.20 -2.54 28.95
C ALA A 133 -22.33 -1.84 28.18
N ARG A 134 -22.20 -0.53 27.92
CA ARG A 134 -23.19 0.23 27.16
C ARG A 134 -23.14 -0.15 25.67
N ALA A 135 -21.97 -0.14 25.03
CA ALA A 135 -21.83 -0.51 23.62
C ALA A 135 -22.32 -1.94 23.35
N LEU A 136 -21.98 -2.91 24.21
CA LEU A 136 -22.53 -4.27 24.12
C LEU A 136 -24.06 -4.35 24.27
N THR A 137 -24.71 -3.36 24.91
CA THR A 137 -26.17 -3.32 25.08
C THR A 137 -26.87 -2.54 23.94
N ASP A 138 -26.26 -1.46 23.48
CA ASP A 138 -26.82 -0.55 22.48
C ASP A 138 -26.54 -1.02 21.05
N ASP A 139 -25.30 -1.46 20.79
CA ASP A 139 -24.76 -1.80 19.45
C ASP A 139 -24.53 -3.33 19.28
N GLY A 140 -24.46 -4.08 20.39
CA GLY A 140 -24.29 -5.54 20.42
C GLY A 140 -22.84 -6.03 20.36
N PHE A 141 -21.89 -5.12 20.16
CA PHE A 141 -20.45 -5.39 20.16
C PHE A 141 -19.68 -4.15 20.64
N VAL A 142 -18.35 -4.24 20.78
CA VAL A 142 -17.46 -3.10 21.06
C VAL A 142 -16.00 -3.44 20.73
N VAL A 143 -15.27 -2.49 20.13
CA VAL A 143 -13.81 -2.54 19.97
C VAL A 143 -13.14 -1.76 21.12
N VAL A 144 -12.08 -2.33 21.71
CA VAL A 144 -11.26 -1.69 22.74
C VAL A 144 -9.77 -1.71 22.35
N PRO A 145 -8.99 -0.64 22.67
CA PRO A 145 -7.57 -0.60 22.39
C PRO A 145 -6.81 -1.80 22.96
N GLY A 146 -6.06 -2.48 22.10
CA GLY A 146 -5.30 -3.67 22.47
C GLY A 146 -3.80 -3.42 22.65
N TYR A 147 -3.14 -4.45 23.19
CA TYR A 147 -1.68 -4.55 23.33
C TYR A 147 -1.15 -5.90 22.86
N ALA A 148 -2.03 -6.80 22.40
CA ALA A 148 -1.64 -7.98 21.67
C ALA A 148 -0.96 -7.48 20.41
N ALA A 149 0.34 -7.75 20.29
CA ALA A 149 1.08 -7.21 19.17
C ALA A 149 1.02 -8.18 17.97
N LEU A 150 0.65 -9.45 18.22
CA LEU A 150 0.29 -10.50 17.26
C LEU A 150 -1.23 -10.63 17.04
N PHE A 151 -1.67 -11.09 15.88
CA PHE A 151 -3.04 -11.52 15.64
C PHE A 151 -3.34 -12.84 16.35
N GLN A 152 -2.50 -13.87 16.22
CA GLN A 152 -2.75 -15.13 16.95
C GLN A 152 -2.67 -14.97 18.47
N ASP A 153 -2.06 -13.91 19.03
CA ASP A 153 -2.07 -13.65 20.49
C ASP A 153 -3.49 -13.48 21.02
N VAL A 154 -4.33 -12.72 20.30
CA VAL A 154 -5.71 -12.44 20.73
C VAL A 154 -6.51 -13.74 20.79
N TYR A 155 -6.24 -14.66 19.85
CA TYR A 155 -6.85 -15.98 19.78
C TYR A 155 -6.19 -17.02 20.69
N ALA A 156 -4.91 -16.83 21.03
CA ALA A 156 -4.16 -17.69 21.93
C ALA A 156 -4.71 -17.58 23.34
N GLN A 157 -5.01 -16.40 23.88
CA GLN A 157 -5.50 -16.28 25.27
C GLN A 157 -6.87 -16.95 25.51
N ALA A 158 -7.70 -17.09 24.48
CA ALA A 158 -9.12 -17.42 24.64
C ALA A 158 -9.43 -18.81 25.25
N PRO A 159 -8.69 -19.90 24.96
CA PRO A 159 -8.84 -21.18 25.65
C PRO A 159 -8.36 -21.12 27.12
N TYR A 160 -7.70 -20.04 27.54
CA TYR A 160 -7.13 -19.85 28.89
C TYR A 160 -8.07 -18.99 29.75
N ASP A 161 -8.54 -17.90 29.14
CA ASP A 161 -9.51 -16.94 29.70
C ASP A 161 -10.98 -17.38 29.54
N ASN A 162 -11.19 -18.63 29.12
CA ASN A 162 -12.46 -19.36 29.19
C ASN A 162 -13.64 -18.67 28.47
N HIS A 163 -13.34 -17.79 27.51
CA HIS A 163 -14.31 -17.00 26.75
C HIS A 163 -14.51 -17.54 25.34
N ALA A 164 -15.69 -17.28 24.77
CA ALA A 164 -15.97 -17.63 23.39
C ALA A 164 -15.00 -16.90 22.45
N ILE A 165 -14.54 -17.56 21.39
CA ILE A 165 -13.74 -16.91 20.35
C ILE A 165 -14.70 -16.32 19.31
N PHE A 166 -14.37 -15.14 18.79
CA PHE A 166 -14.99 -14.55 17.61
C PHE A 166 -13.91 -14.39 16.52
N VAL A 167 -13.84 -15.30 15.57
CA VAL A 167 -12.83 -15.26 14.49
C VAL A 167 -13.22 -14.19 13.47
N THR A 168 -12.53 -13.06 13.50
CA THR A 168 -12.80 -11.90 12.62
C THR A 168 -12.41 -12.15 11.17
N THR A 169 -12.98 -11.37 10.26
CA THR A 169 -12.47 -11.29 8.87
C THR A 169 -11.05 -10.72 8.84
N ASP A 170 -10.72 -9.78 9.73
CA ASP A 170 -9.37 -9.25 9.95
C ASP A 170 -8.33 -10.36 10.09
N ALA A 171 -8.59 -11.35 10.96
CA ALA A 171 -7.70 -12.48 11.17
C ALA A 171 -7.55 -13.41 9.95
N GLY A 172 -8.55 -13.44 9.06
CA GLY A 172 -8.49 -14.17 7.79
C GLY A 172 -7.63 -13.47 6.74
N TYR A 173 -7.78 -12.14 6.61
CA TYR A 173 -6.95 -11.33 5.72
C TYR A 173 -5.48 -11.35 6.13
N HIS A 174 -5.22 -11.24 7.43
CA HIS A 174 -3.86 -11.25 7.96
C HIS A 174 -3.10 -12.55 7.63
N VAL A 175 -3.72 -13.74 7.79
CA VAL A 175 -3.06 -15.01 7.40
C VAL A 175 -2.92 -15.19 5.88
N LEU A 176 -3.75 -14.50 5.08
CA LEU A 176 -3.56 -14.41 3.63
C LEU A 176 -2.33 -13.54 3.29
N HIS A 177 -2.15 -12.40 3.95
CA HIS A 177 -0.98 -11.54 3.83
C HIS A 177 0.31 -12.28 4.17
N LEU A 178 0.39 -12.89 5.36
CA LEU A 178 1.58 -13.63 5.80
C LEU A 178 2.04 -14.66 4.74
N ALA A 179 1.10 -15.42 4.17
CA ALA A 179 1.40 -16.40 3.14
C ALA A 179 1.78 -15.77 1.78
N PHE A 180 1.08 -14.73 1.33
CA PHE A 180 1.41 -14.03 0.09
C PHE A 180 2.81 -13.40 0.17
N GLY A 181 3.11 -12.70 1.27
CA GLY A 181 4.42 -12.14 1.55
C GLY A 181 5.53 -13.18 1.56
N LYS A 182 5.32 -14.35 2.20
CA LYS A 182 6.30 -15.44 2.17
C LYS A 182 6.54 -15.95 0.75
N VAL A 183 5.48 -16.31 0.03
CA VAL A 183 5.58 -16.88 -1.32
C VAL A 183 6.23 -15.89 -2.28
N LEU A 184 5.96 -14.59 -2.13
CA LEU A 184 6.62 -13.56 -2.92
C LEU A 184 8.12 -13.48 -2.60
N ARG A 185 8.52 -13.38 -1.33
CA ARG A 185 9.94 -13.37 -0.92
C ARG A 185 10.72 -14.58 -1.46
N ASP A 186 10.15 -15.77 -1.36
CA ASP A 186 10.80 -17.00 -1.82
C ASP A 186 10.79 -17.13 -3.35
N THR A 187 9.77 -16.59 -4.04
CA THR A 187 9.77 -16.43 -5.50
C THR A 187 10.92 -15.52 -5.94
N GLU A 188 11.04 -14.34 -5.32
CA GLU A 188 12.05 -13.34 -5.62
C GLU A 188 13.47 -13.88 -5.41
N GLN A 189 13.75 -14.37 -4.22
CA GLN A 189 15.10 -14.77 -3.82
C GLN A 189 15.57 -16.04 -4.53
N ASN A 190 14.71 -17.06 -4.66
CA ASN A 190 15.11 -18.37 -5.17
C ASN A 190 15.01 -18.49 -6.70
N PHE A 191 14.21 -17.65 -7.36
CA PHE A 191 13.94 -17.75 -8.81
C PHE A 191 14.21 -16.44 -9.58
N LEU A 192 13.66 -15.30 -9.13
CA LEU A 192 13.73 -14.07 -9.91
C LEU A 192 15.11 -13.39 -9.85
N LEU A 193 15.79 -13.41 -8.69
CA LEU A 193 17.13 -12.87 -8.53
C LEU A 193 18.17 -13.62 -9.40
N PRO A 194 18.24 -14.97 -9.41
CA PRO A 194 19.08 -15.69 -10.36
C PRO A 194 18.77 -15.38 -11.83
N ALA A 195 17.49 -15.21 -12.20
CA ALA A 195 17.11 -14.80 -13.56
C ALA A 195 17.53 -13.35 -13.88
N LEU A 196 17.48 -12.45 -12.90
CA LEU A 196 17.89 -11.05 -13.02
C LEU A 196 19.42 -10.92 -13.20
N ASP A 197 20.21 -11.70 -12.46
CA ASP A 197 21.66 -11.77 -12.65
C ASP A 197 22.00 -12.19 -14.10
N ASP A 198 21.34 -13.23 -14.60
CA ASP A 198 21.55 -13.78 -15.94
C ASP A 198 21.11 -12.79 -17.05
N LEU A 199 19.95 -12.15 -16.88
CA LEU A 199 19.45 -11.06 -17.72
C LEU A 199 20.46 -9.90 -17.81
N VAL A 200 20.97 -9.45 -16.67
CA VAL A 200 21.87 -8.28 -16.58
C VAL A 200 23.23 -8.60 -17.18
N ILE A 201 23.79 -9.79 -16.93
CA ILE A 201 25.05 -10.24 -17.55
C ILE A 201 24.94 -10.25 -19.08
N ARG A 202 23.85 -10.82 -19.63
CA ARG A 202 23.64 -10.86 -21.09
C ARG A 202 23.38 -9.47 -21.66
N SER A 203 22.63 -8.62 -20.95
CA SER A 203 22.36 -7.24 -21.37
C SER A 203 23.61 -6.35 -21.36
N VAL A 204 24.53 -6.50 -20.39
CA VAL A 204 25.84 -5.83 -20.40
C VAL A 204 26.65 -6.21 -21.63
N ALA A 205 26.69 -7.51 -21.97
CA ALA A 205 27.42 -7.98 -23.15
C ALA A 205 26.84 -7.41 -24.46
N ALA A 206 25.51 -7.45 -24.61
CA ALA A 206 24.80 -6.89 -25.76
C ALA A 206 25.00 -5.37 -25.90
N ALA A 207 24.78 -4.61 -24.83
CA ALA A 207 24.90 -3.15 -24.82
C ALA A 207 26.34 -2.67 -25.07
N ARG A 208 27.36 -3.38 -24.57
CA ARG A 208 28.77 -3.10 -24.90
C ARG A 208 29.11 -3.43 -26.36
N SER A 209 28.55 -4.50 -26.91
CA SER A 209 28.69 -4.83 -28.34
C SER A 209 28.04 -3.75 -29.22
N GLN A 210 26.88 -3.23 -28.82
CA GLN A 210 26.22 -2.09 -29.47
C GLN A 210 27.09 -0.82 -29.34
N ALA A 211 27.63 -0.51 -28.15
CA ALA A 211 28.52 0.65 -27.95
C ALA A 211 29.76 0.61 -28.84
N ALA A 212 30.39 -0.57 -29.00
CA ALA A 212 31.54 -0.76 -29.89
C ALA A 212 31.15 -0.65 -31.38
N ALA A 213 30.00 -1.21 -31.79
CA ALA A 213 29.53 -1.14 -33.18
C ALA A 213 29.18 0.29 -33.65
N PHE A 214 28.80 1.17 -32.71
CA PHE A 214 28.46 2.57 -32.96
C PHE A 214 29.60 3.55 -32.63
N GLU A 215 30.83 3.08 -32.36
CA GLU A 215 31.98 3.94 -32.07
C GLU A 215 32.27 4.91 -33.25
N GLY A 216 32.51 6.18 -32.94
CA GLY A 216 32.74 7.23 -33.94
C GLY A 216 31.49 7.73 -34.69
N THR A 217 30.31 7.14 -34.45
CA THR A 217 29.02 7.66 -34.94
C THR A 217 28.49 8.77 -34.04
N GLY A 218 27.44 9.48 -34.49
CA GLY A 218 26.73 10.45 -33.64
C GLY A 218 26.02 9.83 -32.42
N LEU A 219 25.79 8.52 -32.42
CA LEU A 219 25.08 7.79 -31.37
C LEU A 219 26.01 7.21 -30.30
N ALA A 220 27.33 7.28 -30.47
CA ALA A 220 28.33 6.70 -29.56
C ALA A 220 28.17 7.13 -28.09
N ALA A 221 27.68 8.35 -27.85
CA ALA A 221 27.41 8.85 -26.50
C ALA A 221 26.16 8.22 -25.86
N GLN A 222 25.14 7.87 -26.65
CA GLN A 222 23.91 7.23 -26.16
C GLN A 222 24.10 5.73 -25.98
N THR A 223 24.73 5.03 -26.91
CA THR A 223 25.05 3.60 -26.73
C THR A 223 26.00 3.37 -25.55
N SER A 224 26.95 4.29 -25.30
CA SER A 224 27.76 4.30 -24.09
C SER A 224 26.94 4.50 -22.80
N ARG A 225 25.82 5.24 -22.83
CA ARG A 225 24.90 5.36 -21.70
C ARG A 225 24.10 4.08 -21.48
N VAL A 226 23.61 3.44 -22.55
CA VAL A 226 22.90 2.13 -22.47
C VAL A 226 23.81 1.05 -21.88
N ALA A 227 25.08 0.98 -22.29
CA ALA A 227 26.05 0.07 -21.66
C ALA A 227 26.21 0.35 -20.16
N GLN A 228 26.29 1.64 -19.77
CA GLN A 228 26.43 2.03 -18.36
C GLN A 228 25.18 1.83 -17.51
N LEU A 229 23.98 1.72 -18.11
CA LEU A 229 22.76 1.31 -17.39
C LEU A 229 22.87 -0.13 -16.87
N PHE A 230 23.22 -1.05 -17.76
CA PHE A 230 23.39 -2.46 -17.37
C PHE A 230 24.63 -2.68 -16.51
N GLU A 231 25.71 -1.91 -16.69
CA GLU A 231 26.86 -1.94 -15.77
C GLU A 231 26.48 -1.44 -14.35
N ALA A 232 25.64 -0.41 -14.23
CA ALA A 232 25.15 0.04 -12.93
C ALA A 232 24.26 -1.02 -12.27
N ALA A 233 23.36 -1.68 -13.02
CA ALA A 233 22.56 -2.79 -12.52
C ALA A 233 23.45 -3.97 -12.06
N ALA A 234 24.48 -4.33 -12.82
CA ALA A 234 25.42 -5.39 -12.46
C ALA A 234 26.17 -5.07 -11.16
N VAL A 235 26.59 -3.81 -10.95
CA VAL A 235 27.24 -3.40 -9.70
C VAL A 235 26.28 -3.41 -8.51
N LEU A 236 25.02 -3.01 -8.70
CA LEU A 236 24.00 -3.11 -7.63
C LEU A 236 23.71 -4.58 -7.25
N LEU A 237 23.83 -5.52 -8.19
CA LEU A 237 23.75 -6.97 -7.97
C LEU A 237 25.06 -7.60 -7.47
N GLY A 238 26.16 -6.84 -7.37
CA GLY A 238 27.48 -7.36 -6.96
C GLY A 238 28.19 -8.24 -8.00
N LEU A 239 27.76 -8.20 -9.27
CA LEU A 239 28.26 -9.05 -10.36
C LEU A 239 29.55 -8.50 -10.97
N ASP A 240 30.59 -9.35 -11.09
CA ASP A 240 31.81 -9.00 -11.82
C ASP A 240 31.60 -9.07 -13.34
N VAL A 241 31.16 -7.94 -13.90
CA VAL A 241 31.14 -7.69 -15.35
C VAL A 241 32.39 -6.97 -15.86
N GLY A 242 33.50 -6.97 -15.11
CA GLY A 242 34.73 -6.30 -15.49
C GLY A 242 34.66 -4.76 -15.40
N PRO A 243 35.32 -4.01 -16.29
CA PRO A 243 35.45 -2.55 -16.17
C PRO A 243 34.11 -1.80 -16.22
N VAL A 244 33.82 -1.00 -15.19
CA VAL A 244 32.59 -0.19 -15.06
C VAL A 244 32.84 1.26 -15.49
N GLY A 245 31.92 1.82 -16.26
CA GLY A 245 32.00 3.20 -16.74
C GLY A 245 31.74 4.29 -15.67
N PRO A 246 32.22 5.53 -15.88
CA PRO A 246 32.13 6.59 -14.89
C PRO A 246 30.71 7.11 -14.64
N LEU A 247 29.76 6.96 -15.57
CA LEU A 247 28.35 7.28 -15.34
C LEU A 247 27.66 6.19 -14.50
N ALA A 248 27.98 4.92 -14.75
CA ALA A 248 27.48 3.80 -13.96
C ALA A 248 27.88 3.92 -12.48
N GLY A 249 29.16 4.25 -12.20
CA GLY A 249 29.63 4.50 -10.84
C GLY A 249 28.97 5.72 -10.15
N GLN A 250 28.48 6.70 -10.91
CA GLN A 250 27.69 7.82 -10.36
C GLN A 250 26.24 7.42 -10.09
N GLU A 251 25.62 6.63 -10.98
CA GLU A 251 24.26 6.10 -10.80
C GLU A 251 24.18 5.21 -9.56
N VAL A 252 25.11 4.26 -9.43
CA VAL A 252 25.29 3.42 -8.23
C VAL A 252 25.45 4.30 -6.98
N GLY A 253 26.27 5.36 -7.05
CA GLY A 253 26.45 6.29 -5.94
C GLY A 253 25.15 6.96 -5.48
N LEU A 254 24.28 7.36 -6.40
CA LEU A 254 22.98 7.95 -6.10
C LEU A 254 21.97 6.91 -5.58
N ALA A 255 21.95 5.72 -6.18
CA ALA A 255 21.14 4.58 -5.75
C ALA A 255 21.50 4.07 -4.35
N THR A 256 22.79 4.07 -3.99
CA THR A 256 23.25 3.71 -2.64
C THR A 256 23.10 4.86 -1.64
N GLU A 257 23.20 6.12 -2.07
CA GLU A 257 22.93 7.29 -1.19
C GLU A 257 21.44 7.38 -0.81
N ALA A 258 20.54 7.04 -1.74
CA ALA A 258 19.09 6.89 -1.54
C ALA A 258 18.38 8.10 -0.85
N ALA A 259 18.94 9.30 -0.95
CA ALA A 259 18.57 10.43 -0.06
C ALA A 259 17.82 11.60 -0.73
N ARG A 260 17.73 11.67 -2.07
CA ARG A 260 17.15 12.83 -2.77
C ARG A 260 16.56 12.52 -4.15
N MET A 261 15.68 13.40 -4.60
CA MET A 261 15.30 13.50 -6.00
C MET A 261 16.32 14.35 -6.78
N THR A 262 16.83 13.85 -7.92
CA THR A 262 17.82 14.56 -8.78
C THR A 262 17.86 13.95 -10.19
N THR A 263 18.59 14.55 -11.13
CA THR A 263 18.85 13.97 -12.47
C THR A 263 19.69 12.69 -12.40
N SER A 264 19.36 11.68 -13.20
CA SER A 264 20.25 10.53 -13.43
C SER A 264 21.44 10.92 -14.33
N PRO A 265 22.68 10.50 -14.01
CA PRO A 265 23.84 10.66 -14.89
C PRO A 265 23.73 9.85 -16.20
N ILE A 266 22.87 8.82 -16.26
CA ILE A 266 22.72 7.91 -17.40
C ILE A 266 21.72 8.44 -18.43
N THR A 267 20.57 8.96 -18.01
CA THR A 267 19.48 9.41 -18.91
C THR A 267 19.83 10.66 -19.72
N GLY A 268 20.76 11.48 -19.21
CA GLY A 268 21.29 12.66 -19.93
C GLY A 268 20.56 13.97 -19.66
N PHE A 269 19.50 13.96 -18.84
CA PHE A 269 18.87 15.19 -18.34
C PHE A 269 19.88 16.03 -17.54
N THR A 270 19.86 17.35 -17.75
CA THR A 270 20.82 18.31 -17.14
C THR A 270 20.21 19.18 -16.04
N ALA A 271 18.90 19.06 -15.81
CA ALA A 271 18.18 19.72 -14.73
C ALA A 271 16.98 18.85 -14.28
N CYS A 272 16.61 18.98 -13.01
CA CYS A 272 15.43 18.39 -12.40
C CYS A 272 14.73 19.51 -11.61
N ASN A 273 13.41 19.71 -11.81
CA ASN A 273 12.64 20.74 -11.11
C ASN A 273 11.19 20.29 -10.85
N PRO A 274 10.95 19.45 -9.82
CA PRO A 274 9.66 18.80 -9.58
C PRO A 274 8.55 19.76 -9.12
N ALA A 275 8.84 21.05 -8.95
CA ALA A 275 7.85 22.11 -8.73
C ALA A 275 7.32 22.72 -10.05
N GLN A 276 7.89 22.35 -11.20
CA GLN A 276 7.45 22.75 -12.54
C GLN A 276 7.13 21.54 -13.43
N SER A 277 7.98 20.49 -13.39
CA SER A 277 7.70 19.21 -14.01
C SER A 277 8.55 18.11 -13.34
N PRO A 278 8.01 16.90 -13.10
CA PRO A 278 8.82 15.76 -12.65
C PRO A 278 9.78 15.24 -13.74
N ARG A 279 9.59 15.64 -15.00
CA ARG A 279 10.41 15.21 -16.15
C ARG A 279 11.91 15.35 -15.88
N GLY A 280 12.65 14.25 -16.02
CA GLY A 280 14.10 14.19 -15.79
C GLY A 280 14.53 14.15 -14.33
N CYS A 281 13.59 14.09 -13.37
CA CYS A 281 13.86 13.83 -11.96
C CYS A 281 13.72 12.34 -11.64
N VAL A 282 14.80 11.72 -11.19
CA VAL A 282 14.77 10.40 -10.54
C VAL A 282 14.63 10.60 -9.03
N ASP A 283 13.65 9.95 -8.41
CA ASP A 283 13.43 9.99 -6.97
C ASP A 283 14.25 8.88 -6.27
N TYR A 284 15.55 9.14 -6.01
CA TYR A 284 16.39 8.14 -5.35
C TYR A 284 15.96 7.83 -3.91
N THR A 285 15.01 8.57 -3.30
CA THR A 285 14.43 8.17 -2.01
C THR A 285 13.73 6.81 -2.10
N LEU A 286 13.30 6.41 -3.31
CA LEU A 286 12.71 5.12 -3.56
C LEU A 286 13.70 3.95 -3.46
N PHE A 287 15.02 4.21 -3.47
CA PHE A 287 16.07 3.17 -3.45
C PHE A 287 16.48 2.69 -2.05
N LYS A 288 15.96 3.31 -0.97
CA LYS A 288 16.12 2.82 0.41
C LYS A 288 15.37 1.49 0.53
N PRO A 289 16.03 0.32 0.74
CA PRO A 289 15.30 -0.92 1.00
C PRO A 289 14.41 -0.72 2.22
N ARG A 290 13.16 -1.16 2.10
CA ARG A 290 12.10 -1.02 3.10
C ARG A 290 11.12 -2.16 2.94
N GLY A 291 10.42 -2.49 4.01
CA GLY A 291 9.73 -3.76 4.11
C GLY A 291 10.65 -4.95 3.98
N HIS A 292 10.16 -6.06 3.39
CA HIS A 292 10.91 -7.31 3.41
C HIS A 292 12.29 -7.27 2.75
N TYR A 293 12.56 -6.26 1.92
CA TYR A 293 13.87 -6.06 1.31
C TYR A 293 14.97 -5.60 2.30
N THR A 294 14.66 -5.37 3.58
CA THR A 294 15.66 -5.17 4.66
C THR A 294 16.18 -6.48 5.27
N ARG A 295 15.55 -7.63 4.97
CA ARG A 295 15.78 -8.89 5.69
C ARG A 295 17.15 -9.52 5.44
N ASN A 296 17.72 -9.34 4.24
CA ASN A 296 19.04 -9.87 3.88
C ASN A 296 19.68 -9.17 2.67
N GLU A 297 20.98 -9.43 2.44
CA GLU A 297 21.77 -8.81 1.35
C GLU A 297 21.28 -9.21 -0.07
N ASP A 298 20.60 -10.34 -0.22
CA ASP A 298 20.07 -10.84 -1.50
C ASP A 298 18.85 -10.04 -1.95
N LEU A 299 17.89 -9.84 -1.04
CA LEU A 299 16.73 -8.98 -1.27
C LEU A 299 17.13 -7.50 -1.35
N GLU A 300 18.11 -7.04 -0.56
CA GLU A 300 18.67 -5.68 -0.65
C GLU A 300 19.30 -5.37 -2.03
N ARG A 301 20.01 -6.34 -2.65
CA ARG A 301 20.59 -6.15 -3.99
C ARG A 301 19.52 -6.22 -5.09
N TYR A 302 18.59 -7.17 -4.96
CA TYR A 302 17.46 -7.33 -5.88
C TYR A 302 16.60 -6.04 -5.93
N PHE A 303 16.22 -5.50 -4.77
CA PHE A 303 15.44 -4.27 -4.64
C PHE A 303 16.08 -3.09 -5.37
N ARG A 304 17.38 -2.83 -5.15
CA ARG A 304 18.09 -1.71 -5.76
C ARG A 304 18.27 -1.89 -7.27
N ALA A 305 18.54 -3.11 -7.74
CA ALA A 305 18.69 -3.41 -9.16
C ALA A 305 17.36 -3.29 -9.92
N MET A 306 16.28 -3.86 -9.37
CA MET A 306 14.92 -3.70 -9.93
C MET A 306 14.48 -2.23 -9.91
N SER A 307 14.74 -1.49 -8.82
CA SER A 307 14.50 -0.05 -8.75
C SER A 307 15.22 0.73 -9.86
N LEU A 308 16.46 0.35 -10.20
CA LEU A 308 17.21 0.97 -11.30
C LEU A 308 16.57 0.67 -12.67
N LEU A 309 16.20 -0.58 -12.92
CA LEU A 309 15.57 -1.02 -14.16
C LEU A 309 14.12 -0.50 -14.33
N GLY A 310 13.48 -0.11 -13.22
CA GLY A 310 12.16 0.53 -13.15
C GLY A 310 12.13 2.05 -13.07
N GLN A 311 13.29 2.73 -13.08
CA GLN A 311 13.37 4.21 -13.10
C GLN A 311 12.63 4.83 -14.30
N GLU A 312 12.42 6.15 -14.23
CA GLU A 312 11.86 7.01 -15.28
C GLU A 312 12.88 7.22 -16.43
N GLY A 313 13.58 6.16 -16.82
CA GLY A 313 14.83 6.20 -17.60
C GLY A 313 14.69 6.77 -19.01
N ALA A 314 13.47 6.82 -19.55
CA ALA A 314 13.18 7.32 -20.89
C ALA A 314 11.76 7.89 -21.01
N SER A 315 11.37 8.81 -20.12
CA SER A 315 10.14 9.61 -20.30
C SER A 315 10.23 10.37 -21.62
N PHE A 316 9.43 10.01 -22.62
CA PHE A 316 9.53 10.57 -23.97
C PHE A 316 8.45 11.60 -24.26
N VAL A 317 7.35 11.62 -23.52
CA VAL A 317 6.36 12.71 -23.58
C VAL A 317 6.85 13.91 -22.75
N VAL A 318 6.80 15.10 -23.35
CA VAL A 318 7.17 16.39 -22.72
C VAL A 318 5.93 17.11 -22.20
N GLU A 319 4.91 17.19 -23.06
CA GLU A 319 3.61 17.83 -22.86
C GLU A 319 2.65 17.32 -23.97
N MET A 320 1.35 17.58 -23.83
CA MET A 320 0.34 17.28 -24.85
C MET A 320 -0.13 18.58 -25.52
N ASP A 321 0.08 18.73 -26.84
CA ASP A 321 -0.52 19.81 -27.64
C ASP A 321 -1.87 19.33 -28.19
N GLY A 322 -2.90 19.42 -27.34
CA GLY A 322 -4.21 18.82 -27.59
C GLY A 322 -4.13 17.30 -27.56
N GLU A 323 -4.37 16.66 -28.70
CA GLU A 323 -4.25 15.20 -28.89
C GLU A 323 -2.85 14.77 -29.40
N THR A 324 -1.94 15.72 -29.65
CA THR A 324 -0.60 15.43 -30.21
C THR A 324 0.48 15.44 -29.12
N PRO A 325 1.26 14.36 -28.94
CA PRO A 325 2.34 14.32 -27.96
C PRO A 325 3.55 15.14 -28.42
N VAL A 326 4.07 16.01 -27.56
CA VAL A 326 5.39 16.64 -27.78
C VAL A 326 6.45 15.64 -27.33
N VAL A 327 7.19 15.08 -28.29
CA VAL A 327 8.16 13.99 -28.07
C VAL A 327 9.58 14.53 -27.89
N ASP A 328 10.25 14.09 -26.82
CA ASP A 328 11.67 14.29 -26.59
C ASP A 328 12.47 13.23 -27.36
N GLU A 329 13.05 13.64 -28.49
CA GLU A 329 13.76 12.70 -29.35
C GLU A 329 15.02 12.08 -28.70
N PRO A 330 15.80 12.77 -27.84
CA PRO A 330 16.89 12.15 -27.08
C PRO A 330 16.44 11.01 -26.16
N SER A 331 15.30 11.15 -25.48
CA SER A 331 14.73 10.12 -24.59
C SER A 331 14.22 8.92 -25.39
N MET A 332 13.49 9.16 -26.48
CA MET A 332 13.02 8.08 -27.37
C MET A 332 14.18 7.36 -28.07
N GLN A 333 15.24 8.08 -28.47
CA GLN A 333 16.46 7.49 -29.00
C GLN A 333 17.18 6.62 -27.97
N PHE A 334 17.23 7.03 -26.70
CA PHE A 334 17.79 6.22 -25.62
C PHE A 334 16.95 4.94 -25.40
N ALA A 335 15.61 5.05 -25.34
CA ALA A 335 14.70 3.92 -25.23
C ALA A 335 14.89 2.89 -26.36
N LEU A 336 14.99 3.36 -27.61
CA LEU A 336 15.20 2.49 -28.77
C LEU A 336 16.57 1.79 -28.75
N LEU A 337 17.61 2.45 -28.23
CA LEU A 337 18.92 1.81 -28.07
C LEU A 337 18.91 0.76 -26.94
N VAL A 338 18.18 0.98 -25.84
CA VAL A 338 17.92 -0.04 -24.82
C VAL A 338 17.19 -1.24 -25.43
N ALA A 339 16.08 -1.00 -26.14
CA ALA A 339 15.29 -2.05 -26.78
C ALA A 339 16.08 -2.84 -27.83
N SER A 340 16.86 -2.15 -28.68
CA SER A 340 17.78 -2.77 -29.64
C SER A 340 18.85 -3.63 -28.98
N ALA A 341 19.37 -3.23 -27.81
CA ALA A 341 20.33 -4.04 -27.06
C ALA A 341 19.66 -5.29 -26.46
N MET A 342 18.42 -5.17 -25.96
CA MET A 342 17.67 -6.29 -25.40
C MET A 342 17.17 -7.29 -26.45
N GLN A 343 16.98 -6.88 -27.71
CA GLN A 343 16.67 -7.78 -28.83
C GLN A 343 17.91 -8.41 -29.51
N ALA A 344 19.13 -8.09 -29.07
CA ALA A 344 20.36 -8.60 -29.69
C ALA A 344 20.55 -10.12 -29.53
N ASP A 345 19.93 -10.73 -28.53
CA ASP A 345 19.87 -12.17 -28.30
C ASP A 345 18.45 -12.55 -27.82
N PRO A 346 17.72 -13.45 -28.50
CA PRO A 346 16.40 -13.92 -28.06
C PRO A 346 16.35 -14.55 -26.66
N VAL A 347 17.49 -14.91 -26.06
CA VAL A 347 17.56 -15.36 -24.66
C VAL A 347 17.28 -14.19 -23.69
N ILE A 348 17.70 -12.95 -24.01
CA ILE A 348 17.46 -11.77 -23.15
C ILE A 348 15.96 -11.50 -22.98
N GLU A 349 15.15 -11.70 -24.03
CA GLU A 349 13.69 -11.64 -23.92
C GLU A 349 13.13 -12.76 -23.02
N GLN A 350 13.70 -13.96 -23.07
CA GLN A 350 13.28 -15.09 -22.23
C GLN A 350 13.59 -14.82 -20.76
N ASP A 351 14.80 -14.35 -20.44
CA ASP A 351 15.19 -13.97 -19.07
C ASP A 351 14.32 -12.83 -18.53
N TRP A 352 14.07 -11.82 -19.36
CA TRP A 352 13.18 -10.71 -19.01
C TRP A 352 11.75 -11.20 -18.74
N ARG A 353 11.20 -12.09 -19.56
CA ARG A 353 9.86 -12.68 -19.35
C ARG A 353 9.78 -13.55 -18.10
N LEU A 354 10.85 -14.27 -17.74
CA LEU A 354 10.92 -15.05 -16.50
C LEU A 354 10.79 -14.18 -15.23
N ILE A 355 11.15 -12.90 -15.29
CA ILE A 355 11.01 -11.94 -14.18
C ILE A 355 9.71 -11.13 -14.32
N TYR A 356 9.40 -10.70 -15.56
CA TYR A 356 8.27 -9.83 -15.84
C TYR A 356 6.92 -10.55 -15.67
N GLU A 357 6.75 -11.76 -16.21
CA GLU A 357 5.45 -12.45 -16.16
C GLU A 357 4.99 -12.79 -14.74
N PRO A 358 5.82 -13.36 -13.84
CA PRO A 358 5.37 -13.69 -12.48
C PRO A 358 5.03 -12.45 -11.67
N THR A 359 5.85 -11.40 -11.75
CA THR A 359 5.61 -10.13 -11.04
C THR A 359 4.44 -9.36 -11.64
N ALA A 360 4.15 -9.52 -12.94
CA ALA A 360 2.96 -8.96 -13.55
C ALA A 360 1.66 -9.67 -13.14
N PHE A 361 1.74 -10.97 -12.86
CA PHE A 361 0.61 -11.74 -12.34
C PHE A 361 0.36 -11.55 -10.83
N MET A 362 1.41 -11.52 -10.02
CA MET A 362 1.25 -11.30 -8.58
C MET A 362 0.75 -9.88 -8.28
N VAL A 363 1.12 -8.89 -9.10
CA VAL A 363 0.86 -7.47 -8.83
C VAL A 363 0.11 -6.77 -9.96
N GLY A 364 0.72 -6.62 -11.13
CA GLY A 364 0.13 -5.85 -12.23
C GLY A 364 1.00 -5.78 -13.48
N MET A 365 0.39 -5.68 -14.65
CA MET A 365 1.10 -5.36 -15.89
C MET A 365 1.79 -3.99 -15.78
N ALA A 366 2.87 -3.73 -16.53
CA ALA A 366 3.48 -2.40 -16.53
C ALA A 366 2.52 -1.33 -17.07
N ASP A 367 2.40 -0.22 -16.35
CA ASP A 367 1.59 0.93 -16.78
C ASP A 367 2.27 1.70 -17.91
N ASP A 368 3.57 2.00 -17.74
CA ASP A 368 4.46 2.47 -18.80
C ASP A 368 4.78 1.35 -19.82
N TYR A 369 5.38 1.73 -20.95
CA TYR A 369 5.72 0.79 -22.02
C TYR A 369 6.99 -0.01 -21.72
N THR A 370 7.03 -1.24 -22.18
CA THR A 370 8.20 -2.13 -22.13
C THR A 370 9.11 -1.93 -23.34
N PRO A 371 10.40 -2.34 -23.29
CA PRO A 371 11.30 -2.24 -24.44
C PRO A 371 10.85 -3.11 -25.62
N PHE A 372 10.12 -4.20 -25.36
CA PHE A 372 9.60 -5.11 -26.38
C PHE A 372 8.34 -4.57 -27.08
N GLU A 373 7.45 -3.87 -26.37
CA GLU A 373 6.37 -3.09 -27.00
C GLU A 373 6.94 -2.01 -27.92
N LEU A 374 7.91 -1.21 -27.42
CA LEU A 374 8.59 -0.19 -28.21
C LEU A 374 9.23 -0.79 -29.48
N ALA A 375 9.95 -1.91 -29.34
CA ALA A 375 10.62 -2.53 -30.48
C ALA A 375 9.64 -3.11 -31.51
N ALA A 376 8.51 -3.68 -31.08
CA ALA A 376 7.47 -4.17 -31.99
C ALA A 376 6.85 -3.03 -32.82
N VAL A 377 6.63 -1.86 -32.20
CA VAL A 377 6.17 -0.64 -32.89
C VAL A 377 7.26 -0.10 -33.81
N ALA A 378 8.51 0.01 -33.35
CA ALA A 378 9.60 0.51 -34.18
C ALA A 378 9.90 -0.39 -35.39
N ALA A 379 9.73 -1.71 -35.26
CA ALA A 379 9.80 -2.64 -36.38
C ALA A 379 8.65 -2.47 -37.38
N SER A 380 7.46 -2.03 -36.97
CA SER A 380 6.35 -1.76 -37.91
C SER A 380 6.54 -0.45 -38.69
N VAL A 381 7.17 0.56 -38.06
CA VAL A 381 7.46 1.88 -38.66
C VAL A 381 8.72 1.87 -39.54
N VAL A 382 9.79 1.20 -39.11
CA VAL A 382 11.14 1.26 -39.72
C VAL A 382 11.52 -0.05 -40.44
N GLY A 383 10.95 -1.18 -40.04
CA GLY A 383 11.38 -2.52 -40.45
C GLY A 383 12.43 -3.13 -39.51
N ASP A 384 12.83 -4.37 -39.79
CA ASP A 384 13.83 -5.11 -39.01
C ASP A 384 15.26 -4.56 -39.23
N GLY A 385 16.02 -4.38 -38.14
CA GLY A 385 17.46 -4.07 -38.21
C GLY A 385 17.80 -2.61 -38.50
N TRP A 386 17.37 -1.71 -37.62
CA TRP A 386 17.50 -0.25 -37.74
C TRP A 386 18.96 0.22 -37.95
N SER A 387 19.16 1.20 -38.82
CA SER A 387 20.48 1.79 -39.06
C SER A 387 20.82 2.95 -38.12
N THR A 388 22.06 3.43 -38.18
CA THR A 388 22.51 4.68 -37.54
C THR A 388 21.66 5.88 -37.94
N ASP A 389 21.16 5.89 -39.16
CA ASP A 389 20.52 7.05 -39.77
C ASP A 389 19.02 7.07 -39.42
N ASP A 390 18.40 5.89 -39.25
CA ASP A 390 17.03 5.75 -38.75
C ASP A 390 16.93 6.15 -37.28
N LEU A 391 17.86 5.65 -36.45
CA LEU A 391 17.95 5.98 -35.02
C LEU A 391 18.33 7.46 -34.76
N ALA A 392 18.87 8.15 -35.75
CA ALA A 392 19.15 9.59 -35.71
C ALA A 392 18.02 10.47 -36.29
N ASN A 393 16.97 9.88 -36.88
CA ASN A 393 15.93 10.60 -37.59
C ASN A 393 14.77 11.01 -36.66
N THR A 394 14.77 12.28 -36.23
CA THR A 394 13.73 12.85 -35.35
C THR A 394 12.30 12.80 -35.93
N GLY A 395 12.15 12.59 -37.24
CA GLY A 395 10.85 12.28 -37.85
C GLY A 395 10.36 10.88 -37.45
N LEU A 396 11.20 9.87 -37.63
CA LEU A 396 10.88 8.47 -37.27
C LEU A 396 10.74 8.30 -35.76
N LEU A 397 11.60 8.94 -34.95
CA LEU A 397 11.50 8.90 -33.49
C LEU A 397 10.14 9.41 -32.99
N ARG A 398 9.57 10.45 -33.63
CA ARG A 398 8.23 10.94 -33.30
C ARG A 398 7.13 10.00 -33.78
N THR A 399 7.20 9.48 -35.00
CA THR A 399 6.22 8.50 -35.50
C THR A 399 6.18 7.22 -34.66
N VAL A 400 7.34 6.72 -34.19
CA VAL A 400 7.39 5.57 -33.27
C VAL A 400 6.73 5.90 -31.93
N ALA A 401 6.91 7.11 -31.39
CA ALA A 401 6.25 7.54 -30.17
C ALA A 401 4.72 7.73 -30.33
N GLU A 402 4.28 8.30 -31.45
CA GLU A 402 2.87 8.47 -31.82
C GLU A 402 2.16 7.11 -31.98
N GLU A 403 2.75 6.18 -32.72
CA GLU A 403 2.23 4.81 -32.88
C GLU A 403 2.27 4.01 -31.57
N LEU A 404 3.28 4.20 -30.72
CA LEU A 404 3.37 3.54 -29.40
C LEU A 404 2.25 4.01 -28.47
N LEU A 405 2.00 5.32 -28.40
CA LEU A 405 0.88 5.91 -27.65
C LEU A 405 -0.49 5.47 -28.21
N ALA A 406 -0.56 5.10 -29.50
CA ALA A 406 -1.76 4.54 -30.11
C ALA A 406 -1.97 3.04 -29.82
N THR A 407 -0.99 2.30 -29.30
CA THR A 407 -1.16 0.86 -28.97
C THR A 407 -2.07 0.63 -27.76
N ARG A 408 -1.88 1.45 -26.72
CA ARG A 408 -2.69 1.52 -25.49
C ARG A 408 -2.38 2.83 -24.77
N PRO A 409 -3.32 3.41 -24.00
CA PRO A 409 -3.00 4.51 -23.10
C PRO A 409 -2.08 4.04 -21.96
N VAL A 410 -1.31 4.98 -21.40
CA VAL A 410 -0.77 4.88 -20.04
C VAL A 410 -1.87 5.32 -19.08
N GLY A 411 -2.08 4.61 -17.98
CA GLY A 411 -3.19 4.84 -17.07
C GLY A 411 -2.92 5.91 -16.00
N ILE A 412 -1.72 5.94 -15.42
CA ILE A 412 -1.40 6.81 -14.28
C ILE A 412 -0.35 7.84 -14.72
N ASN A 413 -0.64 9.14 -14.55
CA ASN A 413 0.27 10.24 -14.96
C ASN A 413 0.75 10.14 -16.44
N PRO A 414 -0.17 10.05 -17.44
CA PRO A 414 0.17 9.82 -18.85
C PRO A 414 1.03 10.92 -19.49
N GLU A 415 1.05 12.14 -18.94
CA GLU A 415 1.97 13.20 -19.37
C GLU A 415 3.46 12.87 -19.14
N ALA A 416 3.77 11.84 -18.32
CA ALA A 416 5.12 11.35 -18.07
C ALA A 416 5.42 10.00 -18.77
N ALA A 417 4.61 9.60 -19.75
CA ALA A 417 4.74 8.31 -20.44
C ALA A 417 6.19 8.01 -20.88
N SER A 418 6.63 6.82 -20.50
CA SER A 418 8.02 6.36 -20.48
C SER A 418 8.16 4.97 -21.07
N VAL A 419 9.40 4.59 -21.38
CA VAL A 419 9.76 3.19 -21.65
C VAL A 419 10.68 2.70 -20.54
N ARG A 420 10.32 1.58 -19.88
CA ARG A 420 11.00 1.06 -18.68
C ARG A 420 11.28 -0.43 -18.79
N ILE A 421 12.45 -0.88 -18.36
CA ILE A 421 12.85 -2.30 -18.43
C ILE A 421 12.02 -3.12 -17.44
N MET A 422 11.94 -2.68 -16.17
CA MET A 422 11.10 -3.28 -15.12
C MET A 422 10.17 -2.22 -14.53
N GLY A 423 9.35 -1.61 -15.39
CA GLY A 423 8.46 -0.52 -14.99
C GLY A 423 7.46 -0.89 -13.89
N ALA A 424 7.12 0.08 -13.04
CA ALA A 424 6.13 -0.06 -11.98
C ALA A 424 4.77 -0.54 -12.52
N ARG A 425 4.04 -1.28 -11.68
CA ARG A 425 2.84 -2.01 -12.08
C ARG A 425 1.59 -1.13 -12.01
N PHE A 426 0.72 -1.25 -13.02
CA PHE A 426 -0.64 -0.73 -12.96
C PHE A 426 -1.41 -1.53 -11.91
N VAL A 427 -1.98 -0.83 -10.93
CA VAL A 427 -2.85 -1.39 -9.89
C VAL A 427 -4.06 -0.46 -9.72
N ILE A 428 -5.26 -1.06 -9.59
CA ILE A 428 -6.53 -0.34 -9.78
C ILE A 428 -6.76 0.79 -8.77
N ASP A 429 -6.31 0.64 -7.52
CA ASP A 429 -6.35 1.68 -6.49
C ASP A 429 -5.55 2.94 -6.88
N SER A 430 -4.41 2.76 -7.54
CA SER A 430 -3.48 3.85 -7.83
C SER A 430 -3.94 4.61 -9.07
N TYR A 431 -4.70 3.95 -9.93
CA TYR A 431 -5.51 4.61 -10.96
C TYR A 431 -6.68 5.39 -10.33
N ILE A 432 -7.43 4.81 -9.40
CA ILE A 432 -8.50 5.50 -8.66
C ILE A 432 -7.97 6.77 -7.96
N LEU A 433 -6.84 6.69 -7.27
CA LEU A 433 -6.22 7.80 -6.57
C LEU A 433 -5.71 8.89 -7.53
N ASP A 434 -5.21 8.53 -8.72
CA ASP A 434 -4.84 9.48 -9.78
C ASP A 434 -6.07 10.20 -10.37
N GLN A 435 -7.12 9.44 -10.70
CA GLN A 435 -8.37 9.96 -11.23
C GLN A 435 -9.16 10.84 -10.23
N LEU A 436 -8.87 10.71 -8.93
CA LEU A 436 -9.40 11.55 -7.87
C LEU A 436 -8.42 12.61 -7.37
N ALA A 437 -7.25 12.76 -8.00
CA ALA A 437 -6.28 13.83 -7.76
C ALA A 437 -6.31 14.90 -8.85
N TRP A 438 -5.61 16.01 -8.64
CA TRP A 438 -5.23 16.94 -9.70
C TRP A 438 -4.26 16.24 -10.70
N PRO A 439 -4.48 16.32 -12.03
CA PRO A 439 -5.31 17.30 -12.75
C PRO A 439 -6.79 16.94 -12.94
N ASN A 440 -7.20 15.72 -12.59
CA ASN A 440 -8.55 15.19 -12.81
C ASN A 440 -9.61 15.82 -11.89
N VAL A 441 -9.21 16.28 -10.70
CA VAL A 441 -10.07 16.90 -9.67
C VAL A 441 -9.49 18.22 -9.13
N GLY A 442 -10.36 19.21 -8.98
CA GLY A 442 -10.03 20.58 -8.57
C GLY A 442 -9.89 21.55 -9.76
N GLU A 443 -9.41 22.77 -9.49
CA GLU A 443 -9.20 23.81 -10.51
C GLU A 443 -7.99 24.68 -10.17
N GLU A 444 -7.61 25.60 -11.07
CA GLU A 444 -6.62 26.65 -10.78
C GLU A 444 -7.24 27.82 -9.98
N PRO A 445 -6.47 28.59 -9.19
CA PRO A 445 -5.01 28.50 -8.95
C PRO A 445 -4.63 27.34 -8.01
N PRO A 446 -3.33 27.07 -7.75
CA PRO A 446 -2.86 25.88 -7.02
C PRO A 446 -3.50 25.60 -5.65
N ALA A 447 -4.07 26.62 -4.99
CA ALA A 447 -4.83 26.47 -3.74
C ALA A 447 -6.20 25.78 -3.89
N LYS A 448 -6.67 25.51 -5.12
CA LYS A 448 -7.93 24.83 -5.45
C LYS A 448 -7.75 23.47 -6.12
N ARG A 449 -6.51 22.99 -6.26
CA ARG A 449 -6.18 21.67 -6.82
C ARG A 449 -6.31 20.59 -5.75
N ARG A 450 -6.89 19.43 -6.06
CA ARG A 450 -6.93 18.29 -5.12
C ARG A 450 -5.61 17.53 -5.16
N VAL A 451 -4.61 18.01 -4.40
CA VAL A 451 -3.28 17.40 -4.33
C VAL A 451 -3.09 16.44 -3.16
N TYR A 452 -4.09 16.33 -2.28
CA TYR A 452 -4.14 15.33 -1.22
C TYR A 452 -5.29 14.37 -1.54
N VAL A 453 -5.01 13.08 -1.41
CA VAL A 453 -5.93 11.95 -1.59
C VAL A 453 -5.88 11.08 -0.33
N SER A 454 -6.79 10.12 -0.22
CA SER A 454 -6.88 9.17 0.90
C SER A 454 -7.31 7.80 0.40
N PRO A 455 -6.86 6.68 0.98
CA PRO A 455 -7.49 5.35 0.83
C PRO A 455 -8.99 5.31 1.10
N LEU A 456 -9.56 6.28 1.83
CA LEU A 456 -11.02 6.47 1.90
C LEU A 456 -11.65 6.74 0.52
N ASP A 457 -10.92 7.32 -0.44
CA ASP A 457 -11.34 7.41 -1.83
C ASP A 457 -11.43 6.03 -2.49
N VAL A 458 -10.51 5.11 -2.17
CA VAL A 458 -10.51 3.72 -2.71
C VAL A 458 -11.66 2.92 -2.10
N ALA A 459 -11.81 2.93 -0.77
CA ALA A 459 -12.97 2.29 -0.13
C ALA A 459 -14.30 2.89 -0.64
N ALA A 460 -14.36 4.20 -0.87
CA ALA A 460 -15.53 4.85 -1.44
C ALA A 460 -15.86 4.39 -2.87
N THR A 461 -14.89 4.01 -3.71
CA THR A 461 -15.18 3.47 -5.06
C THR A 461 -15.59 2.00 -5.04
N PHE A 462 -15.24 1.25 -4.00
CA PHE A 462 -15.71 -0.11 -3.73
C PHE A 462 -17.02 -0.11 -2.90
N ASP A 463 -17.94 0.79 -3.24
CA ASP A 463 -19.27 0.99 -2.63
C ASP A 463 -19.32 1.40 -1.14
N SER A 464 -18.22 1.78 -0.48
CA SER A 464 -18.28 2.26 0.91
C SER A 464 -18.88 3.66 1.01
N ASP A 465 -20.18 3.73 1.25
CA ASP A 465 -20.90 4.99 1.49
C ASP A 465 -20.50 5.65 2.82
N LEU A 466 -20.00 4.88 3.81
CA LEU A 466 -19.37 5.45 5.00
C LEU A 466 -18.07 6.20 4.66
N ALA A 467 -17.17 5.59 3.86
CA ALA A 467 -15.92 6.25 3.46
C ALA A 467 -16.20 7.52 2.63
N LEU A 468 -17.14 7.46 1.69
CA LEU A 468 -17.60 8.61 0.92
C LEU A 468 -18.25 9.69 1.82
N GLY A 469 -18.98 9.27 2.85
CA GLY A 469 -19.54 10.13 3.88
C GLY A 469 -18.48 10.84 4.73
N ILE A 470 -17.34 10.21 5.00
CA ILE A 470 -16.20 10.82 5.71
C ILE A 470 -15.51 11.85 4.80
N GLN A 471 -15.29 11.55 3.51
CA GLN A 471 -14.69 12.49 2.55
C GLN A 471 -15.56 13.75 2.33
N ARG A 472 -16.89 13.59 2.23
CA ARG A 472 -17.85 14.71 2.21
C ARG A 472 -17.83 15.54 3.51
N GLN A 473 -17.59 14.91 4.67
CA GLN A 473 -17.45 15.63 5.95
C GLN A 473 -16.13 16.41 6.06
N ALA A 474 -15.02 15.88 5.52
CA ALA A 474 -13.77 16.61 5.36
C ALA A 474 -13.94 17.81 4.39
N GLY A 475 -14.77 17.64 3.36
CA GLY A 475 -15.10 18.67 2.36
C GLY A 475 -14.47 18.43 1.00
N GLU A 476 -14.05 17.21 0.71
CA GLU A 476 -13.44 16.82 -0.58
C GLU A 476 -14.42 16.97 -1.75
N ASP A 477 -15.72 16.83 -1.47
CA ASP A 477 -16.85 17.07 -2.37
C ASP A 477 -16.92 18.49 -2.95
N ARG A 478 -16.19 19.44 -2.36
CA ARG A 478 -16.12 20.84 -2.79
C ARG A 478 -15.08 21.06 -3.90
N TYR A 479 -14.22 20.08 -4.17
CA TYR A 479 -13.32 20.14 -5.33
C TYR A 479 -14.11 19.90 -6.61
N LEU A 480 -13.85 20.73 -7.64
CA LEU A 480 -14.48 20.60 -8.94
C LEU A 480 -14.23 19.20 -9.53
N HIS A 481 -15.28 18.59 -10.09
CA HIS A 481 -15.29 17.22 -10.64
C HIS A 481 -15.10 16.04 -9.66
N TYR A 482 -15.03 16.25 -8.34
CA TYR A 482 -14.87 15.13 -7.39
C TYR A 482 -16.02 14.10 -7.48
N GLU A 483 -17.28 14.56 -7.39
CA GLU A 483 -18.46 13.68 -7.46
C GLU A 483 -18.58 13.00 -8.84
N ASP A 484 -18.26 13.71 -9.94
CA ASP A 484 -18.30 13.17 -11.31
C ASP A 484 -17.25 12.05 -11.49
N ARG A 485 -16.01 12.26 -11.01
CA ARG A 485 -14.92 11.27 -11.06
C ARG A 485 -15.18 10.10 -10.11
N MET A 486 -15.71 10.34 -8.92
CA MET A 486 -16.09 9.30 -7.96
C MET A 486 -17.17 8.38 -8.56
N ALA A 487 -18.17 8.94 -9.24
CA ALA A 487 -19.18 8.15 -9.96
C ALA A 487 -18.57 7.34 -11.12
N ALA A 488 -17.64 7.92 -11.89
CA ALA A 488 -16.94 7.21 -12.96
C ALA A 488 -16.06 6.06 -12.44
N MET A 489 -15.39 6.24 -11.29
CA MET A 489 -14.60 5.18 -10.65
C MET A 489 -15.48 4.08 -10.03
N ARG A 490 -16.64 4.42 -9.42
CA ARG A 490 -17.62 3.42 -8.97
C ARG A 490 -18.12 2.56 -10.13
N GLU A 491 -18.47 3.17 -11.27
CA GLU A 491 -18.90 2.41 -12.46
C GLU A 491 -17.76 1.56 -13.04
N LEU A 492 -16.51 2.06 -13.03
CA LEU A 492 -15.34 1.29 -13.45
C LEU A 492 -15.14 0.00 -12.61
N ILE A 493 -15.48 0.03 -11.32
CA ILE A 493 -15.47 -1.15 -10.45
C ILE A 493 -16.74 -2.01 -10.64
N SER A 494 -17.91 -1.39 -10.85
CA SER A 494 -19.21 -2.08 -10.99
C SER A 494 -19.25 -3.06 -12.17
N VAL A 495 -18.56 -2.73 -13.27
CA VAL A 495 -18.60 -3.50 -14.53
C VAL A 495 -17.50 -4.56 -14.67
N ARG A 496 -16.59 -4.71 -13.70
CA ARG A 496 -15.49 -5.70 -13.78
C ARG A 496 -16.00 -7.14 -13.69
N THR A 497 -15.61 -7.95 -14.66
CA THR A 497 -15.95 -9.37 -14.79
C THR A 497 -15.05 -10.28 -13.95
N GLU A 498 -15.38 -11.57 -13.88
CA GLU A 498 -14.54 -12.60 -13.25
C GLU A 498 -13.12 -12.64 -13.84
N ASP A 499 -12.99 -12.56 -15.18
CA ASP A 499 -11.69 -12.52 -15.88
C ASP A 499 -10.89 -11.24 -15.53
N ASP A 500 -11.57 -10.12 -15.24
CA ASP A 500 -10.93 -8.86 -14.88
C ASP A 500 -10.41 -8.88 -13.43
N TRP A 501 -11.11 -9.55 -12.52
CA TRP A 501 -10.61 -9.78 -11.16
C TRP A 501 -9.56 -10.91 -11.10
N ALA A 502 -9.62 -11.88 -12.02
CA ALA A 502 -8.63 -12.95 -12.18
C ALA A 502 -7.32 -12.51 -12.84
N ALA A 503 -7.24 -11.28 -13.35
CA ALA A 503 -6.11 -10.78 -14.12
C ALA A 503 -4.79 -10.81 -13.32
N THR A 504 -4.86 -10.51 -12.02
CA THR A 504 -3.73 -10.54 -11.09
C THR A 504 -4.19 -11.01 -9.71
N VAL A 505 -3.25 -11.46 -8.87
CA VAL A 505 -3.54 -11.79 -7.47
C VAL A 505 -3.91 -10.53 -6.67
N TYR A 506 -3.32 -9.39 -7.02
CA TYR A 506 -3.65 -8.07 -6.47
C TYR A 506 -5.12 -7.67 -6.72
N ASP A 507 -5.59 -7.74 -7.97
CA ASP A 507 -6.98 -7.42 -8.30
C ASP A 507 -7.95 -8.41 -7.63
N ALA A 508 -7.58 -9.70 -7.55
CA ALA A 508 -8.38 -10.69 -6.82
C ALA A 508 -8.47 -10.39 -5.31
N TRP A 509 -7.41 -9.86 -4.68
CA TRP A 509 -7.42 -9.44 -3.27
C TRP A 509 -8.22 -8.14 -3.09
N MET A 510 -8.07 -7.15 -3.97
CA MET A 510 -8.95 -5.96 -3.99
C MET A 510 -10.44 -6.35 -4.13
N SER A 511 -10.75 -7.38 -4.92
CA SER A 511 -12.08 -7.97 -4.99
C SER A 511 -12.48 -8.66 -3.67
N ALA A 512 -11.55 -9.33 -2.98
CA ALA A 512 -11.80 -9.95 -1.68
C ALA A 512 -12.20 -8.93 -0.60
N LEU A 513 -11.68 -7.70 -0.62
CA LEU A 513 -12.03 -6.62 0.33
C LEU A 513 -13.47 -6.08 0.18
N GLN A 514 -14.11 -6.28 -0.97
CA GLN A 514 -15.40 -5.67 -1.30
C GLN A 514 -16.58 -5.97 -0.33
N PRO A 515 -16.72 -7.17 0.28
CA PRO A 515 -17.78 -7.44 1.27
C PRO A 515 -17.66 -6.55 2.51
N VAL A 516 -16.45 -6.42 3.07
CA VAL A 516 -16.17 -5.61 4.29
C VAL A 516 -16.13 -4.09 4.02
N TRP A 517 -16.53 -3.65 2.82
CA TRP A 517 -16.72 -2.22 2.52
C TRP A 517 -18.18 -1.84 2.28
N ARG A 518 -19.12 -2.79 2.31
CA ARG A 518 -20.56 -2.58 2.15
C ARG A 518 -21.32 -2.61 3.48
N GLU A 519 -22.54 -2.08 3.47
CA GLU A 519 -23.47 -2.14 4.61
C GLU A 519 -24.25 -3.47 4.60
N HIS A 520 -24.14 -4.27 5.66
CA HIS A 520 -24.78 -5.59 5.74
C HIS A 520 -26.30 -5.53 5.90
N GLY A 521 -27.01 -6.27 5.05
CA GLY A 521 -28.47 -6.27 5.00
C GLY A 521 -29.20 -7.10 6.06
N ASP A 522 -30.50 -7.29 5.85
CA ASP A 522 -31.40 -8.08 6.72
C ASP A 522 -30.96 -9.55 6.92
N ALA A 523 -30.08 -10.07 6.07
CA ALA A 523 -29.51 -11.42 6.15
C ALA A 523 -28.57 -11.62 7.36
N PHE A 524 -27.93 -10.55 7.87
CA PHE A 524 -26.87 -10.62 8.87
C PHE A 524 -27.38 -10.43 10.31
N PRO A 525 -26.61 -10.84 11.35
CA PRO A 525 -26.98 -10.57 12.74
C PRO A 525 -27.18 -9.07 13.04
N PRO A 526 -28.03 -8.68 14.00
CA PRO A 526 -28.29 -7.28 14.33
C PRO A 526 -27.06 -6.43 14.67
N PHE A 527 -26.00 -7.03 15.24
CA PHE A 527 -24.76 -6.32 15.58
C PHE A 527 -23.94 -5.89 14.35
N MET A 528 -24.20 -6.43 13.16
CA MET A 528 -23.51 -6.06 11.92
C MET A 528 -24.18 -4.91 11.15
N ARG A 529 -25.43 -4.55 11.50
CA ARG A 529 -26.29 -3.66 10.69
C ARG A 529 -26.31 -2.21 11.19
N ASN A 530 -25.20 -1.72 11.73
CA ASN A 530 -25.13 -0.40 12.37
C ASN A 530 -23.83 0.33 12.02
N ASP A 531 -23.88 1.66 12.09
CA ASP A 531 -22.80 2.58 11.72
C ASP A 531 -21.44 2.24 12.39
N ALA A 532 -21.47 1.70 13.62
CA ALA A 532 -20.26 1.32 14.34
C ALA A 532 -19.63 0.04 13.75
N TRP A 533 -20.44 -0.93 13.33
CA TRP A 533 -19.94 -2.13 12.64
C TRP A 533 -19.45 -1.80 11.23
N THR A 534 -20.17 -0.97 10.48
CA THR A 534 -19.69 -0.43 9.19
C THR A 534 -18.34 0.30 9.35
N ALA A 535 -18.09 0.95 10.50
CA ALA A 535 -16.80 1.55 10.82
C ALA A 535 -15.72 0.52 11.22
N LYS A 536 -16.08 -0.61 11.85
CA LYS A 536 -15.17 -1.75 12.08
C LYS A 536 -14.76 -2.39 10.77
N ASP A 537 -15.70 -2.67 9.86
CA ASP A 537 -15.40 -3.33 8.60
C ASP A 537 -14.66 -2.41 7.61
N LEU A 538 -14.97 -1.11 7.60
CA LEU A 538 -14.13 -0.12 6.92
C LEU A 538 -12.68 -0.15 7.44
N GLN A 539 -12.48 -0.27 8.76
CA GLN A 539 -11.15 -0.46 9.34
C GLN A 539 -10.53 -1.80 8.91
N THR A 540 -11.30 -2.89 8.84
CA THR A 540 -10.83 -4.20 8.38
C THR A 540 -10.31 -4.15 6.96
N GLY A 541 -11.11 -3.64 6.03
CA GLY A 541 -10.72 -3.52 4.62
C GLY A 541 -9.56 -2.55 4.42
N LEU A 542 -9.47 -1.48 5.20
CA LEU A 542 -8.32 -0.57 5.20
C LEU A 542 -7.05 -1.17 5.84
N GLY A 543 -7.20 -2.07 6.82
CA GLY A 543 -6.10 -2.81 7.46
C GLY A 543 -5.51 -3.92 6.59
N SER A 544 -6.31 -4.54 5.72
CA SER A 544 -5.81 -5.49 4.71
C SER A 544 -5.38 -4.80 3.41
N TYR A 545 -6.05 -3.72 2.99
CA TYR A 545 -5.53 -2.82 1.94
C TYR A 545 -4.19 -2.20 2.34
N ALA A 546 -3.95 -2.06 3.64
CA ALA A 546 -2.61 -1.90 4.17
C ALA A 546 -1.75 -3.11 3.77
N GLU A 547 -1.77 -4.23 4.51
CA GLU A 547 -0.92 -5.41 4.23
C GLU A 547 -0.61 -5.75 2.76
N LEU A 548 -1.62 -5.81 1.87
CA LEU A 548 -1.50 -6.07 0.42
C LEU A 548 -0.42 -5.23 -0.28
N LYS A 549 -0.22 -4.00 0.20
CA LYS A 549 0.69 -3.02 -0.37
C LYS A 549 2.18 -3.29 -0.05
N HIS A 550 2.49 -4.18 0.90
CA HIS A 550 3.88 -4.31 1.43
C HIS A 550 4.64 -5.37 0.72
N ASP A 551 4.00 -6.52 0.62
CA ASP A 551 4.48 -7.60 -0.19
C ASP A 551 4.75 -7.03 -1.60
N THR A 552 3.85 -6.17 -2.08
CA THR A 552 3.97 -5.47 -3.36
C THR A 552 4.82 -4.19 -3.36
N ILE A 553 5.56 -3.85 -2.29
CA ILE A 553 6.25 -2.55 -2.09
C ILE A 553 7.33 -2.20 -3.13
N LEU A 554 7.88 -3.18 -3.87
CA LEU A 554 8.82 -2.93 -4.99
C LEU A 554 8.10 -2.76 -6.34
N TYR A 555 6.89 -3.31 -6.47
CA TYR A 555 6.22 -3.54 -7.75
C TYR A 555 5.04 -2.60 -7.96
N ALA A 556 4.16 -2.51 -6.97
CA ALA A 556 3.11 -1.53 -6.88
C ALA A 556 3.66 -0.22 -6.32
N LYS A 557 2.83 0.83 -6.32
CA LYS A 557 2.93 1.89 -5.30
C LYS A 557 2.48 1.28 -3.95
N GLN A 558 3.12 1.71 -2.84
CA GLN A 558 3.80 0.94 -1.75
C GLN A 558 2.98 0.68 -0.45
N GLU A 559 3.44 -0.10 0.61
CA GLU A 559 3.23 -0.01 2.14
C GLU A 559 3.22 -1.35 3.05
N PHE A 560 3.81 -1.53 4.31
CA PHE A 560 3.47 -2.46 5.52
C PHE A 560 4.12 -3.83 6.13
N ALA A 561 4.97 -3.90 7.22
CA ALA A 561 5.12 -5.09 8.20
C ALA A 561 5.94 -4.89 9.58
N ALA A 562 5.75 -5.30 10.90
CA ALA A 562 4.78 -6.13 11.70
C ALA A 562 5.05 -6.18 13.40
N GLU A 563 4.76 -6.84 14.66
CA GLU A 563 4.15 -7.95 15.68
C GLU A 563 4.54 -7.65 17.24
N GLY A 564 4.49 -8.45 18.42
CA GLY A 564 4.08 -9.86 18.97
C GLY A 564 4.28 -10.14 20.54
N GLY A 565 4.05 -11.26 21.37
CA GLY A 565 3.59 -12.73 21.36
C GLY A 565 3.50 -13.57 22.76
N GLY A 566 2.54 -14.55 23.07
CA GLY A 566 2.52 -15.71 24.11
C GLY A 566 1.37 -15.85 25.25
N ASP A 567 0.95 -16.89 26.09
CA ASP A 567 1.18 -18.36 26.52
C ASP A 567 0.01 -19.01 27.48
N TRP A 568 -0.10 -20.35 27.81
CA TRP A 568 -1.31 -21.30 28.05
C TRP A 568 -2.22 -21.57 29.34
N THR A 569 -3.47 -22.11 29.09
CA THR A 569 -4.47 -23.03 29.83
C THR A 569 -5.70 -22.48 30.65
N GLU A 570 -6.97 -23.02 30.73
CA GLU A 570 -7.80 -24.11 30.07
C GLU A 570 -9.34 -24.18 30.51
N LEU A 571 -10.38 -24.00 29.63
CA LEU A 571 -11.82 -24.50 29.70
C LEU A 571 -12.52 -24.55 28.29
N HIS A 572 -13.81 -24.98 28.19
CA HIS A 572 -14.60 -25.11 26.93
C HIS A 572 -15.85 -24.20 26.82
N PRO A 573 -15.82 -23.11 26.02
CA PRO A 573 -16.98 -22.34 25.57
C PRO A 573 -17.45 -22.74 24.15
N ARG A 574 -18.50 -22.08 23.63
CA ARG A 574 -18.88 -22.15 22.19
C ARG A 574 -18.18 -21.02 21.45
N HIS A 575 -17.47 -21.31 20.37
CA HIS A 575 -16.80 -20.32 19.52
C HIS A 575 -17.66 -19.95 18.30
N TRP A 576 -17.31 -18.83 17.64
CA TRP A 576 -17.99 -18.26 16.48
C TRP A 576 -16.98 -17.79 15.43
N VAL A 577 -17.38 -17.78 14.17
CA VAL A 577 -16.73 -17.05 13.08
C VAL A 577 -17.55 -15.81 12.76
N GLU A 578 -16.89 -14.73 12.36
CA GLU A 578 -17.56 -13.54 11.84
C GLU A 578 -18.42 -13.93 10.63
N PRO A 579 -19.75 -13.70 10.65
CA PRO A 579 -20.65 -14.37 9.71
C PRO A 579 -20.73 -13.68 8.33
N ASP A 580 -19.59 -13.26 7.78
CA ASP A 580 -19.39 -12.93 6.36
C ASP A 580 -18.63 -14.08 5.66
N PRO A 581 -19.35 -15.10 5.14
CA PRO A 581 -18.72 -16.21 4.42
C PRO A 581 -18.14 -15.81 3.06
N ILE A 582 -18.54 -14.66 2.50
CA ILE A 582 -18.14 -14.24 1.16
C ILE A 582 -16.72 -13.67 1.20
N ALA A 583 -16.37 -12.92 2.25
CA ALA A 583 -15.01 -12.49 2.52
C ALA A 583 -14.04 -13.69 2.57
N PHE A 584 -14.28 -14.66 3.47
CA PHE A 584 -13.41 -15.83 3.63
C PHE A 584 -13.31 -16.71 2.37
N GLU A 585 -14.41 -16.91 1.62
CA GLU A 585 -14.35 -17.67 0.37
C GLU A 585 -13.55 -16.90 -0.70
N ARG A 586 -13.76 -15.58 -0.86
CA ARG A 586 -12.94 -14.77 -1.79
C ARG A 586 -11.46 -14.83 -1.43
N MET A 587 -11.08 -14.72 -0.15
CA MET A 587 -9.68 -14.92 0.29
C MET A 587 -9.13 -16.31 -0.12
N SER A 588 -9.93 -17.37 0.03
CA SER A 588 -9.51 -18.73 -0.38
C SER A 588 -9.30 -18.84 -1.90
N GLN A 589 -10.09 -18.12 -2.69
CA GLN A 589 -9.92 -18.03 -4.15
C GLN A 589 -8.67 -17.20 -4.55
N VAL A 590 -8.26 -16.19 -3.77
CA VAL A 590 -6.97 -15.47 -3.96
C VAL A 590 -5.79 -16.42 -3.77
N ALA A 591 -5.77 -17.19 -2.67
CA ALA A 591 -4.73 -18.18 -2.41
C ALA A 591 -4.74 -19.31 -3.48
N ALA A 592 -5.91 -19.72 -3.97
CA ALA A 592 -6.04 -20.67 -5.08
C ALA A 592 -5.45 -20.15 -6.40
N LEU A 593 -5.69 -18.88 -6.71
CA LEU A 593 -5.17 -18.20 -7.90
C LEU A 593 -3.64 -18.16 -7.86
N LEU A 594 -3.06 -17.64 -6.77
CA LEU A 594 -1.61 -17.57 -6.55
C LEU A 594 -0.93 -18.94 -6.70
N GLN A 595 -1.43 -19.95 -5.98
CA GLN A 595 -0.86 -21.30 -5.98
C GLN A 595 -0.82 -21.88 -7.39
N SER A 596 -1.96 -21.85 -8.10
CA SER A 596 -2.06 -22.47 -9.42
C SER A 596 -1.30 -21.70 -10.51
N GLY A 597 -1.25 -20.37 -10.44
CA GLY A 597 -0.52 -19.53 -11.40
C GLY A 597 1.00 -19.67 -11.33
N LEU A 598 1.55 -19.87 -10.13
CA LEU A 598 3.00 -20.09 -9.90
C LEU A 598 3.41 -21.57 -10.07
N THR A 599 2.61 -22.53 -9.60
CA THR A 599 2.84 -23.97 -9.85
C THR A 599 2.88 -24.29 -11.35
N GLY A 600 2.02 -23.66 -12.15
CA GLY A 600 2.04 -23.80 -13.62
C GLY A 600 3.33 -23.32 -14.31
N ARG A 601 4.22 -22.61 -13.59
CA ARG A 601 5.50 -22.08 -14.07
C ARG A 601 6.73 -22.68 -13.35
N GLY A 602 6.52 -23.51 -12.32
CA GLY A 602 7.59 -24.07 -11.51
C GLY A 602 8.26 -23.04 -10.58
N LEU A 603 7.50 -22.06 -10.10
CA LEU A 603 7.97 -20.93 -9.29
C LEU A 603 7.55 -21.00 -7.81
N LEU A 604 7.10 -22.17 -7.35
CA LEU A 604 6.89 -22.48 -5.93
C LEU A 604 7.94 -23.50 -5.46
N THR A 605 8.34 -23.41 -4.20
CA THR A 605 9.01 -24.53 -3.52
C THR A 605 7.98 -25.55 -3.02
N ASP A 606 8.47 -26.75 -2.67
CA ASP A 606 7.68 -27.76 -1.95
C ASP A 606 7.17 -27.26 -0.57
N ALA A 607 7.61 -26.10 -0.07
CA ALA A 607 7.08 -25.46 1.14
C ALA A 607 5.93 -24.50 0.82
N ASP A 608 6.10 -23.64 -0.18
CA ASP A 608 5.09 -22.65 -0.60
C ASP A 608 3.79 -23.30 -1.08
N ASP A 609 3.90 -24.37 -1.88
CA ASP A 609 2.71 -25.11 -2.37
C ASP A 609 1.91 -25.75 -1.22
N ARG A 610 2.58 -26.14 -0.12
CA ARG A 610 1.91 -26.63 1.10
C ARG A 610 1.32 -25.49 1.92
N LEU A 611 2.06 -24.40 2.14
CA LEU A 611 1.57 -23.21 2.85
C LEU A 611 0.29 -22.66 2.20
N LEU A 612 0.26 -22.55 0.87
CA LEU A 612 -0.94 -22.11 0.14
C LEU A 612 -2.05 -23.17 0.17
N GLY A 613 -1.74 -24.46 0.18
CA GLY A 613 -2.72 -25.52 0.39
C GLY A 613 -3.39 -25.44 1.77
N ASP A 614 -2.58 -25.36 2.84
CA ASP A 614 -3.02 -25.29 4.23
C ASP A 614 -3.84 -24.00 4.50
N LEU A 615 -3.42 -22.86 3.93
CA LEU A 615 -4.17 -21.59 3.99
C LEU A 615 -5.55 -21.71 3.32
N ARG A 616 -5.63 -22.35 2.15
CA ARG A 616 -6.91 -22.54 1.43
C ARG A 616 -7.87 -23.44 2.21
N GLU A 617 -7.38 -24.51 2.83
CA GLU A 617 -8.20 -25.36 3.69
C GLU A 617 -8.66 -24.61 4.96
N PHE A 618 -7.80 -23.76 5.53
CA PHE A 618 -8.15 -22.89 6.66
C PHE A 618 -9.27 -21.89 6.30
N LEU A 619 -9.09 -21.12 5.22
CA LEU A 619 -10.06 -20.09 4.78
C LEU A 619 -11.38 -20.69 4.31
N ALA A 620 -11.35 -21.79 3.54
CA ALA A 620 -12.57 -22.50 3.13
C ALA A 620 -13.32 -23.12 4.32
N ARG A 621 -12.61 -23.49 5.40
CA ARG A 621 -13.25 -23.92 6.66
C ARG A 621 -13.94 -22.77 7.37
N LEU A 622 -13.32 -21.57 7.43
CA LEU A 622 -13.96 -20.38 7.98
C LEU A 622 -15.17 -19.94 7.15
N ALA A 623 -15.06 -19.89 5.82
CA ALA A 623 -16.18 -19.58 4.93
C ALA A 623 -17.38 -20.52 5.14
N ARG A 624 -17.12 -21.83 5.27
CA ARG A 624 -18.18 -22.80 5.59
C ARG A 624 -18.81 -22.53 6.95
N LEU A 625 -18.02 -22.27 7.99
CA LEU A 625 -18.53 -22.06 9.34
C LEU A 625 -19.32 -20.76 9.47
N ALA A 626 -18.81 -19.65 8.91
CA ALA A 626 -19.55 -18.40 8.80
C ALA A 626 -20.89 -18.60 8.05
N GLY A 627 -20.91 -19.38 6.97
CA GLY A 627 -22.13 -19.70 6.21
C GLY A 627 -23.08 -20.67 6.92
N ASP A 628 -22.56 -21.54 7.79
CA ASP A 628 -23.35 -22.38 8.69
C ASP A 628 -24.02 -21.51 9.77
N GLU A 629 -23.26 -20.66 10.46
CA GLU A 629 -23.71 -19.80 11.55
C GLU A 629 -24.65 -18.67 11.08
N LEU A 630 -24.35 -17.98 9.98
CA LEU A 630 -25.23 -16.99 9.34
C LEU A 630 -26.62 -17.59 8.99
N SER A 631 -26.63 -18.86 8.56
CA SER A 631 -27.85 -19.59 8.23
C SER A 631 -28.55 -20.24 9.45
N GLY A 632 -28.05 -20.01 10.66
CA GLY A 632 -28.60 -20.58 11.91
C GLY A 632 -28.44 -22.10 12.03
N ARG A 633 -27.47 -22.70 11.32
CA ARG A 633 -27.14 -24.13 11.44
C ARG A 633 -26.08 -24.32 12.54
N ALA A 634 -26.25 -25.38 13.33
CA ALA A 634 -25.26 -25.76 14.34
C ALA A 634 -24.01 -26.36 13.68
N ILE A 635 -22.82 -25.93 14.10
CA ILE A 635 -21.54 -26.49 13.67
C ILE A 635 -21.26 -27.81 14.40
N SER A 636 -20.27 -28.58 13.93
CA SER A 636 -19.88 -29.82 14.60
C SER A 636 -19.05 -29.56 15.87
N THR A 637 -19.02 -30.51 16.81
CA THR A 637 -18.09 -30.44 17.96
C THR A 637 -16.63 -30.40 17.50
N ASP A 638 -16.28 -31.15 16.45
CA ASP A 638 -14.94 -31.16 15.85
C ASP A 638 -14.56 -29.81 15.19
N ASP A 639 -15.55 -28.99 14.81
CA ASP A 639 -15.36 -27.60 14.36
C ASP A 639 -15.26 -26.63 15.53
N ASN A 640 -16.12 -26.74 16.55
CA ASN A 640 -16.01 -25.92 17.75
C ASN A 640 -14.66 -26.12 18.45
N ASP A 641 -14.24 -27.38 18.61
CA ASP A 641 -12.95 -27.73 19.21
C ASP A 641 -11.77 -27.32 18.32
N TRP A 642 -11.97 -27.07 17.02
CA TRP A 642 -10.95 -26.50 16.14
C TRP A 642 -10.90 -24.96 16.26
N LEU A 643 -12.05 -24.29 16.30
CA LEU A 643 -12.13 -22.85 16.60
C LEU A 643 -11.51 -22.55 17.98
N GLY A 644 -11.76 -23.38 18.98
CA GLY A 644 -11.13 -23.35 20.31
C GLY A 644 -9.63 -23.65 20.33
N ARG A 645 -8.99 -23.84 19.18
CA ARG A 645 -7.53 -23.95 18.98
C ARG A 645 -7.05 -23.11 17.78
N ILE A 646 -7.86 -22.15 17.30
CA ILE A 646 -7.52 -21.43 16.06
C ILE A 646 -6.26 -20.59 16.19
N GLY A 647 -5.92 -20.09 17.39
CA GLY A 647 -4.63 -19.45 17.66
C GLY A 647 -3.45 -20.32 17.25
N SER A 648 -3.48 -21.63 17.52
CA SER A 648 -2.43 -22.57 17.08
C SER A 648 -2.50 -22.96 15.61
N ALA A 649 -3.66 -22.79 14.95
CA ALA A 649 -3.76 -22.96 13.50
C ALA A 649 -3.17 -21.75 12.76
N MET A 650 -3.42 -20.53 13.27
CA MET A 650 -2.81 -19.29 12.81
C MET A 650 -1.30 -19.27 13.10
N GLU A 651 -0.87 -19.67 14.31
CA GLU A 651 0.55 -19.89 14.67
C GLU A 651 1.24 -20.87 13.70
N GLY A 652 0.55 -21.92 13.26
CA GLY A 652 1.07 -22.86 12.26
C GLY A 652 1.29 -22.22 10.89
N LEU A 653 0.35 -21.40 10.42
CA LEU A 653 0.48 -20.62 9.17
C LEU A 653 1.56 -19.55 9.29
N TRP A 654 1.59 -18.80 10.40
CA TRP A 654 2.61 -17.81 10.71
C TRP A 654 4.01 -18.43 10.70
N TYR A 655 4.23 -19.51 11.45
CA TYR A 655 5.54 -20.16 11.52
C TYR A 655 5.98 -20.69 10.15
N ALA A 656 5.05 -21.23 9.34
CA ALA A 656 5.33 -21.64 7.96
C ALA A 656 5.57 -20.45 6.99
N SER A 657 5.03 -19.28 7.30
CA SER A 657 5.27 -18.03 6.56
C SER A 657 6.53 -17.27 7.01
N SER A 658 7.10 -17.62 8.16
CA SER A 658 8.30 -16.98 8.71
C SER A 658 9.59 -17.50 8.09
N ASP A 659 10.64 -16.69 8.10
CA ASP A 659 12.01 -17.11 7.82
C ASP A 659 12.69 -17.64 9.10
N ALA A 660 12.03 -18.60 9.78
CA ALA A 660 12.56 -19.25 10.96
C ALA A 660 13.86 -20.03 10.67
N ASP A 661 14.87 -19.84 11.51
CA ASP A 661 16.17 -20.50 11.39
C ASP A 661 16.03 -22.04 11.42
N PRO A 662 16.43 -22.78 10.37
CA PRO A 662 16.17 -24.23 10.28
C PRO A 662 16.92 -25.12 11.28
N GLU A 663 17.94 -24.62 11.99
CA GLU A 663 18.67 -25.39 13.01
C GLU A 663 18.14 -25.16 14.43
N THR A 664 17.59 -23.97 14.71
CA THR A 664 17.20 -23.52 16.05
C THR A 664 15.71 -23.27 16.22
N GLY A 665 14.96 -23.10 15.13
CA GLY A 665 13.55 -22.69 15.15
C GLY A 665 13.32 -21.24 15.58
N ALA A 666 14.38 -20.42 15.60
CA ALA A 666 14.29 -19.01 15.98
C ALA A 666 13.70 -18.18 14.83
N VAL A 667 12.55 -17.57 15.07
CA VAL A 667 11.86 -16.67 14.13
C VAL A 667 12.65 -15.36 13.97
N ALA A 668 12.73 -14.83 12.75
CA ALA A 668 13.47 -13.61 12.43
C ALA A 668 12.90 -12.38 13.16
N SER A 669 13.71 -11.35 13.45
CA SER A 669 13.20 -10.14 14.14
C SER A 669 12.20 -9.30 13.34
N GLY A 670 12.06 -9.59 12.04
CA GLY A 670 11.03 -9.06 11.13
C GLY A 670 9.83 -10.00 10.92
N ASP A 671 9.77 -11.13 11.66
CA ASP A 671 8.64 -12.07 11.76
C ASP A 671 8.25 -12.36 13.21
N ALA A 672 9.06 -11.96 14.19
CA ALA A 672 8.60 -11.48 15.49
C ALA A 672 7.83 -10.14 15.32
N ARG A 673 7.16 -10.02 14.15
CA ARG A 673 6.48 -8.87 13.56
C ARG A 673 5.21 -9.33 12.70
N ASP A 674 3.84 -9.08 12.73
CA ASP A 674 2.59 -8.21 13.04
C ASP A 674 2.17 -6.70 12.68
N ALA A 675 2.32 -5.63 13.50
CA ALA A 675 2.01 -4.16 13.23
C ALA A 675 2.94 -3.28 12.30
N LEU A 676 2.43 -2.40 11.40
CA LEU A 676 3.12 -2.11 10.10
C LEU A 676 3.18 -0.66 9.47
N ILE A 677 4.11 -0.33 8.51
CA ILE A 677 4.30 0.99 7.77
C ILE A 677 4.89 0.92 6.29
N ALA A 678 4.84 1.89 5.35
CA ALA A 678 4.28 3.27 5.32
C ALA A 678 4.91 4.30 4.30
N ASP A 679 4.55 4.40 3.00
CA ASP A 679 4.95 5.44 1.98
C ASP A 679 4.09 5.73 0.66
N ILE A 680 2.78 5.39 0.50
CA ILE A 680 2.01 5.11 -0.77
C ILE A 680 2.17 6.17 -1.87
N GLY A 681 2.12 7.43 -1.46
CA GLY A 681 1.84 8.56 -2.34
C GLY A 681 2.68 9.77 -2.00
N ARG A 682 2.80 10.74 -2.92
CA ARG A 682 3.58 11.96 -2.66
C ARG A 682 3.03 13.22 -3.32
N THR A 683 3.08 14.32 -2.59
CA THR A 683 3.02 15.67 -3.15
C THR A 683 4.43 16.18 -3.45
N THR A 684 4.59 17.47 -3.73
CA THR A 684 5.91 18.13 -3.74
C THR A 684 6.60 18.04 -2.38
N PHE A 685 5.86 18.18 -1.27
CA PHE A 685 6.40 18.43 0.08
C PHE A 685 6.15 17.33 1.12
N LYS A 686 5.30 16.35 0.80
CA LYS A 686 4.92 15.27 1.73
C LYS A 686 4.85 13.90 1.06
N TYR A 687 4.98 12.87 1.88
CA TYR A 687 4.53 11.50 1.60
C TYR A 687 3.18 11.27 2.28
N LEU A 688 2.33 10.42 1.71
CA LEU A 688 1.17 9.83 2.37
C LEU A 688 1.62 8.47 2.90
N GLU A 689 1.41 8.21 4.17
CA GLU A 689 1.78 6.98 4.85
C GLU A 689 0.53 6.55 5.65
N ILE A 690 0.13 5.28 5.54
CA ILE A 690 -0.98 4.71 6.32
C ILE A 690 -0.44 4.01 7.60
N GLY A 691 -1.05 2.96 8.15
CA GLY A 691 -0.56 2.29 9.37
C GLY A 691 -1.39 1.08 9.77
N THR A 692 -0.78 0.12 10.47
CA THR A 692 -1.45 -0.51 11.63
C THR A 692 -0.56 -0.48 12.86
N GLY A 693 -1.16 -0.64 14.04
CA GLY A 693 -0.46 -0.80 15.31
C GLY A 693 -0.71 -2.16 15.94
N ALA A 694 -0.54 -2.27 17.25
CA ALA A 694 -0.97 -3.46 18.01
C ALA A 694 -2.44 -3.80 17.76
N ILE A 695 -2.77 -5.09 17.77
CA ILE A 695 -4.07 -5.64 17.44
C ILE A 695 -5.07 -5.26 18.55
N ASP A 696 -6.14 -4.57 18.16
CA ASP A 696 -7.22 -4.17 19.06
C ASP A 696 -8.16 -5.36 19.33
N GLN A 697 -8.88 -5.36 20.46
CA GLN A 697 -9.78 -6.46 20.83
C GLN A 697 -11.24 -6.08 20.51
N ILE A 698 -11.93 -6.92 19.73
CA ILE A 698 -13.38 -6.85 19.58
C ILE A 698 -14.07 -7.79 20.57
N LEU A 699 -15.13 -7.30 21.23
CA LEU A 699 -16.01 -8.09 22.08
C LEU A 699 -17.41 -8.09 21.44
N VAL A 700 -17.98 -9.25 21.19
CA VAL A 700 -19.25 -9.42 20.45
C VAL A 700 -20.25 -10.24 21.27
N LEU A 701 -21.52 -9.84 21.30
CA LEU A 701 -22.59 -10.71 21.81
C LEU A 701 -22.97 -11.75 20.76
N VAL A 702 -22.79 -13.03 21.07
CA VAL A 702 -23.14 -14.15 20.18
C VAL A 702 -24.01 -15.18 20.91
N PRO A 703 -24.92 -15.89 20.24
CA PRO A 703 -25.71 -16.93 20.89
C PRO A 703 -24.97 -18.29 21.00
N ASP A 704 -25.23 -19.00 22.09
CA ASP A 704 -24.83 -20.39 22.30
C ASP A 704 -25.83 -21.39 21.67
N ASP A 705 -25.48 -22.67 21.65
CA ASP A 705 -26.35 -23.77 21.14
C ASP A 705 -27.67 -23.96 21.91
N THR A 706 -27.91 -23.19 22.98
CA THR A 706 -29.18 -23.15 23.72
C THR A 706 -30.01 -21.88 23.44
N GLY A 707 -29.50 -20.96 22.62
CA GLY A 707 -30.12 -19.68 22.31
C GLY A 707 -29.97 -18.63 23.42
N ARG A 708 -29.05 -18.83 24.38
CA ARG A 708 -28.63 -17.80 25.34
C ARG A 708 -27.46 -17.03 24.75
N PHE A 709 -27.30 -15.76 25.11
CA PHE A 709 -26.18 -14.96 24.64
C PHE A 709 -24.95 -15.14 25.53
N GLN A 710 -23.77 -14.98 24.93
CA GLN A 710 -22.47 -14.98 25.57
C GLN A 710 -21.60 -13.89 24.96
N VAL A 711 -20.55 -13.45 25.66
CA VAL A 711 -19.51 -12.57 25.10
C VAL A 711 -18.43 -13.42 24.43
N ALA A 712 -18.17 -13.16 23.16
CA ALA A 712 -17.04 -13.69 22.41
C ALA A 712 -16.00 -12.59 22.14
N ILE A 713 -14.72 -12.97 22.00
CA ILE A 713 -13.60 -12.03 21.82
C ILE A 713 -12.78 -12.42 20.59
N GLY A 714 -12.34 -11.42 19.82
CA GLY A 714 -11.49 -11.56 18.64
C GLY A 714 -10.50 -10.41 18.50
N GLY A 715 -9.58 -10.51 17.54
CA GLY A 715 -8.62 -9.47 17.19
C GLY A 715 -9.06 -8.68 15.95
N VAL A 716 -8.92 -7.37 15.96
CA VAL A 716 -9.14 -6.49 14.80
C VAL A 716 -7.91 -5.62 14.55
N TYR A 717 -7.72 -5.17 13.30
CA TYR A 717 -6.63 -4.25 12.97
C TYR A 717 -6.73 -2.95 13.77
N SER A 718 -5.68 -2.12 13.67
CA SER A 718 -5.67 -0.78 14.24
C SER A 718 -5.11 0.24 13.25
N TYR A 719 -5.91 0.60 12.25
CA TYR A 719 -5.47 1.39 11.09
C TYR A 719 -5.11 2.86 11.43
N TYR A 720 -4.07 3.39 10.79
CA TYR A 720 -3.67 4.81 10.84
C TYR A 720 -3.55 5.41 9.44
N GLU A 721 -3.62 6.74 9.33
CA GLU A 721 -3.42 7.47 8.07
C GLU A 721 -2.86 8.88 8.32
N PHE A 722 -1.76 9.25 7.64
CA PHE A 722 -1.13 10.56 7.82
C PHE A 722 -0.24 11.03 6.65
N TRP A 723 -0.20 12.35 6.47
CA TRP A 723 0.67 13.00 5.49
C TRP A 723 1.98 13.51 6.13
N ARG A 724 3.07 12.75 5.99
CA ARG A 724 4.41 12.99 6.57
C ARG A 724 5.24 14.01 5.76
N PRO A 725 5.94 14.98 6.40
CA PRO A 725 6.88 15.87 5.71
C PRO A 725 8.10 15.13 5.15
N LYS A 726 8.51 15.43 3.91
CA LYS A 726 9.62 14.71 3.24
C LYS A 726 10.97 14.85 3.94
N GLU A 727 11.16 15.94 4.68
CA GLU A 727 12.36 16.23 5.46
C GLU A 727 12.60 15.21 6.59
N LEU A 728 11.60 14.40 6.94
CA LEU A 728 11.68 13.33 7.92
C LEU A 728 11.92 11.94 7.30
N GLY A 729 12.14 11.86 5.98
CA GLY A 729 12.27 10.60 5.24
C GLY A 729 10.99 9.77 5.17
N ARG A 730 11.05 8.66 4.45
CA ARG A 730 10.04 7.58 4.43
C ARG A 730 10.37 6.59 5.54
N LEU A 731 9.37 6.12 6.29
CA LEU A 731 9.59 5.17 7.38
C LEU A 731 10.04 3.79 6.85
N THR A 732 10.90 3.10 7.60
CA THR A 732 10.85 1.64 7.68
C THR A 732 10.01 1.23 8.88
N ASP A 733 9.62 -0.04 8.91
CA ASP A 733 8.79 -0.58 9.97
C ASP A 733 9.43 -0.47 11.35
N GLU A 734 10.76 -0.63 11.48
CA GLU A 734 11.48 -0.39 12.74
C GLU A 734 11.37 1.08 13.21
N GLU A 735 11.32 2.03 12.27
CA GLU A 735 11.11 3.45 12.57
C GLU A 735 9.65 3.74 12.99
N TRP A 736 8.70 2.89 12.60
CA TRP A 736 7.29 2.98 12.97
C TRP A 736 6.95 2.30 14.29
N TRP A 737 7.47 1.10 14.55
CA TRP A 737 7.33 0.45 15.85
C TRP A 737 7.86 1.38 16.95
N LYS A 738 8.95 2.11 16.67
CA LYS A 738 9.44 3.15 17.56
C LYS A 738 8.44 4.30 17.79
N LEU A 739 7.68 4.72 16.79
CA LEU A 739 6.64 5.75 16.93
C LEU A 739 5.42 5.24 17.71
N LEU A 740 5.07 3.95 17.57
CA LEU A 740 4.06 3.29 18.40
C LEU A 740 4.53 3.19 19.86
N ASP A 741 5.72 2.66 20.11
CA ASP A 741 6.33 2.46 21.44
C ASP A 741 6.55 3.77 22.21
N ASP A 742 6.99 4.83 21.53
CA ASP A 742 7.15 6.17 22.12
C ASP A 742 5.77 6.86 22.38
N GLY A 743 4.65 6.27 21.95
CA GLY A 743 3.31 6.86 22.01
C GLY A 743 3.12 8.08 21.09
N ALA A 744 3.97 8.20 20.05
CA ALA A 744 4.08 9.33 19.15
C ALA A 744 3.36 9.14 17.80
N ALA A 745 2.77 7.97 17.56
CA ALA A 745 1.93 7.69 16.41
C ALA A 745 0.72 8.66 16.32
N PRO A 746 0.27 9.05 15.10
CA PRO A 746 -0.89 9.91 14.92
C PRO A 746 -2.20 9.35 15.48
N ASP A 747 -3.23 10.18 15.56
CA ASP A 747 -4.58 9.72 15.91
C ASP A 747 -5.18 8.87 14.76
N ARG A 748 -5.74 7.70 15.11
CA ARG A 748 -6.50 6.82 14.20
C ARG A 748 -7.77 7.53 13.71
N LEU A 749 -8.37 7.04 12.61
CA LEU A 749 -9.63 7.60 12.08
C LEU A 749 -10.78 7.47 13.10
N ALA A 750 -11.58 8.52 13.23
CA ALA A 750 -12.84 8.50 13.99
C ALA A 750 -13.99 8.08 13.05
N PRO A 751 -15.00 7.30 13.51
CA PRO A 751 -15.38 7.08 14.91
C PRO A 751 -14.92 5.73 15.52
N MET A 752 -13.88 5.09 14.97
CA MET A 752 -13.67 3.63 15.05
C MET A 752 -13.42 3.05 16.46
N ILE A 753 -13.22 3.85 17.52
CA ILE A 753 -12.84 3.36 18.86
C ILE A 753 -13.42 4.22 19.99
N LEU A 754 -13.80 3.60 21.11
CA LEU A 754 -14.10 4.28 22.37
C LEU A 754 -12.83 4.92 23.01
N PRO A 755 -12.94 6.08 23.68
CA PRO A 755 -11.79 6.77 24.26
C PRO A 755 -11.13 6.00 25.41
N ASN A 756 -9.80 6.12 25.51
CA ASN A 756 -8.98 5.47 26.53
C ASN A 756 -9.37 5.93 27.97
N PRO A 757 -9.55 5.00 28.94
CA PRO A 757 -9.93 5.31 30.32
C PRO A 757 -9.04 6.30 31.10
N ASP A 758 -7.75 6.44 30.75
CA ASP A 758 -6.78 7.24 31.54
C ASP A 758 -6.92 8.77 31.39
N GLY A 759 -8.01 9.26 30.78
CA GLY A 759 -8.50 10.62 30.96
C GLY A 759 -7.70 11.73 30.25
N GLY A 760 -6.86 11.37 29.27
CA GLY A 760 -6.24 12.34 28.38
C GLY A 760 -7.26 12.90 27.37
N GLU A 761 -7.49 14.22 27.39
CA GLU A 761 -8.23 14.90 26.31
C GLU A 761 -7.42 14.80 25.00
N ARG A 762 -7.72 13.80 24.15
CA ARG A 762 -7.30 13.84 22.76
C ARG A 762 -8.24 14.76 21.98
N HIS A 763 -7.66 15.73 21.28
CA HIS A 763 -8.40 16.60 20.36
C HIS A 763 -8.85 15.81 19.12
N ARG A 764 -9.71 16.43 18.31
CA ARG A 764 -10.00 15.94 16.95
C ARG A 764 -8.69 15.81 16.16
N PRO A 765 -8.59 14.87 15.18
CA PRO A 765 -7.42 14.75 14.33
C PRO A 765 -6.96 16.12 13.80
N ALA A 766 -5.71 16.49 14.10
CA ALA A 766 -5.23 17.86 13.93
C ALA A 766 -5.30 18.36 12.47
N TRP A 767 -5.30 17.44 11.50
CA TRP A 767 -5.46 17.75 10.08
C TRP A 767 -6.89 18.14 9.69
N GLN A 768 -7.92 17.52 10.28
CA GLN A 768 -9.33 17.92 10.10
C GLN A 768 -9.67 19.23 10.83
N ALA A 769 -8.98 19.54 11.93
CA ALA A 769 -9.21 20.76 12.71
C ALA A 769 -8.64 22.04 12.08
N ALA A 770 -7.75 21.93 11.09
CA ALA A 770 -6.92 23.04 10.60
C ALA A 770 -7.58 23.94 9.53
N PHE A 771 -8.68 23.52 8.89
CA PHE A 771 -9.19 24.16 7.66
C PHE A 771 -10.62 24.73 7.75
N LEU A 772 -11.16 24.94 8.96
CA LEU A 772 -12.48 25.57 9.17
C LEU A 772 -12.40 26.83 10.05
N VAL A 773 -11.91 27.91 9.44
CA VAL A 773 -12.06 29.31 9.88
C VAL A 773 -12.50 30.11 8.63
N PRO A 774 -13.52 30.98 8.70
CA PRO A 774 -14.34 31.36 7.54
C PRO A 774 -13.74 32.37 6.57
#